data_AF-A0A6B1HZY1-F1
#
_entry.id   AF-A0A6B1HZY1-F1
#
_cell.length_a   1.000
_cell.length_b   1.000
_cell.length_c   1.000
_cell.angle_alpha   90.00
_cell.angle_beta   90.00
_cell.angle_gamma   90.00
#
_symmetry.space_group_name_H-M   'P 1'
#
loop_
_entity.id
_entity.type
_entity.pdbx_description
1 polymer ?
#
loop_
_entity_poly.entity_id
_entity_poly.type
_entity_poly.pdbx_seq_one_letter_code
_entity_poly.pdbx_strand_id
1 'polypeptide(L)'
;YTEADGLPDREIRCLGEDPEGRIWIGTMGGMACMEEGQIRPLKTGEIISAIVVDGQGQVWSGGDAGKVYKWEGQTPQPISVTEDPHPEEIAGLCEDRQGRISIGTSESRFGRIEGNRFIPLECDTALQDQDGPFWVGSLLQDQDGVFWVGFYGRVPSLYCYEDGHLRPADMAGAESIVYVNVLWEYQNTLWVGTGKGLFTLDLSSREVRHFTAEQFGLSANGILALTADSQGHIWMGTSGGGVLHYDGQTFQSIRLGPSALENMVEAVLQDRRGRLWFGTRAGLVSYQPGHTPPRLVIREVMAGTLLAAPEAVSCPESTPELRIHFQGISFRTGAGQMRYSHRLLGHGPMEQWSAFTATDAVAYSALPVGEYRFEVRTMDRDGLLSEVASLEIQILPDAKTERIHALEKTLQATDHVVHSQSWAMRQVMEQTVRVAETVMTVLVLGETGTGKGILAQTIHETSTRRKRPFIRVNCGALPAGLVESELFGHEKGAFTGADSRQLGRFELADGGTLFLDEIGDLPLESQRVLLHILEESALTRVGGQQPVSVDVRVIAATNRDLRQAIQEGTFREDLFYRLSVFTLELPPLRQRQEDIPALATHFAERYAQHLQRPVPTLDDGVVAHLQGYAWPGNVRELEHLIHRAVLLCEGGVIRAGDLLLPSVAQRAGDVVPSAPAAGEGMDEKQQLVEALQATNWMIYGERGAARLLDMNPERLRSRMRYYGLRRPKKPDTGK
;
A
#
# COMPACT_ATOMS: atom_id res chain seq x y z
N TYR A 1 -38.10 -8.27 36.55
CA TYR A 1 -38.78 -8.59 37.80
C TYR A 1 -38.20 -7.75 38.92
N THR A 2 -39.03 -7.15 39.75
CA THR A 2 -38.65 -6.31 40.90
C THR A 2 -39.40 -6.77 42.15
N GLU A 3 -39.32 -5.99 43.24
CA GLU A 3 -40.10 -6.22 44.47
C GLU A 3 -41.61 -6.30 44.20
N ALA A 4 -42.11 -5.55 43.21
CA ALA A 4 -43.51 -5.59 42.79
C ALA A 4 -43.94 -6.96 42.25
N ASP A 5 -42.99 -7.76 41.77
CA ASP A 5 -43.22 -9.12 41.26
C ASP A 5 -43.02 -10.20 42.33
N GLY A 6 -42.69 -9.83 43.58
CA GLY A 6 -42.50 -10.75 44.70
C GLY A 6 -41.05 -10.98 45.11
N LEU A 7 -40.08 -10.24 44.56
CA LEU A 7 -38.70 -10.26 45.08
C LEU A 7 -38.63 -9.67 46.49
N PRO A 8 -37.81 -10.24 47.40
CA PRO A 8 -37.59 -9.68 48.74
C PRO A 8 -36.87 -8.33 48.71
N ASP A 9 -35.94 -8.15 47.77
CA ASP A 9 -35.19 -6.93 47.50
C ASP A 9 -34.82 -6.89 46.00
N ARG A 10 -34.63 -5.69 45.46
CA ARG A 10 -34.23 -5.48 44.06
C ARG A 10 -32.76 -5.81 43.78
N GLU A 11 -31.88 -5.79 44.78
CA GLU A 11 -30.46 -6.06 44.62
C GLU A 11 -30.19 -7.56 44.64
N ILE A 12 -30.02 -8.14 43.45
CA ILE A 12 -29.81 -9.59 43.26
C ILE A 12 -28.32 -9.88 43.23
N ARG A 13 -27.89 -10.79 44.11
CA ARG A 13 -26.48 -11.13 44.35
C ARG A 13 -26.07 -12.42 43.66
N CYS A 14 -26.94 -13.43 43.68
CA CYS A 14 -26.63 -14.77 43.17
C CYS A 14 -27.89 -15.48 42.65
N LEU A 15 -27.68 -16.45 41.75
CA LEU A 15 -28.72 -17.23 41.10
C LEU A 15 -28.33 -18.71 41.08
N GLY A 16 -29.33 -19.60 41.09
CA GLY A 16 -29.13 -21.02 40.85
C GLY A 16 -30.38 -21.66 40.23
N GLU A 17 -30.19 -22.75 39.48
CA GLU A 17 -31.29 -23.57 38.96
C GLU A 17 -31.22 -24.97 39.55
N ASP A 18 -32.31 -25.44 40.14
CA ASP A 18 -32.42 -26.80 40.67
C ASP A 18 -32.89 -27.81 39.59
N PRO A 19 -32.87 -29.13 39.87
CA PRO A 19 -33.27 -30.12 38.87
C PRO A 19 -34.71 -30.03 38.39
N GLU A 20 -35.60 -29.43 39.19
CA GLU A 20 -37.00 -29.19 38.84
C GLU A 20 -37.17 -27.97 37.90
N GLY A 21 -36.10 -27.21 37.65
CA GLY A 21 -36.09 -26.03 36.79
C GLY A 21 -36.61 -24.78 37.51
N ARG A 22 -36.58 -24.77 38.85
CA ARG A 22 -36.91 -23.58 39.64
C ARG A 22 -35.67 -22.71 39.76
N ILE A 23 -35.87 -21.39 39.60
CA ILE A 23 -34.78 -20.42 39.73
C ILE A 23 -34.75 -19.89 41.16
N TRP A 24 -33.64 -20.14 41.84
CA TRP A 24 -33.34 -19.65 43.18
C TRP A 24 -32.63 -18.31 43.07
N ILE A 25 -33.11 -17.32 43.83
CA ILE A 25 -32.72 -15.91 43.69
C ILE A 25 -32.29 -15.39 45.06
N GLY A 26 -31.00 -15.15 45.22
CA GLY A 26 -30.43 -14.54 46.42
C GLY A 26 -30.42 -13.02 46.28
N THR A 27 -30.94 -12.32 47.27
CA THR A 27 -31.05 -10.85 47.30
C THR A 27 -30.52 -10.28 48.61
N MET A 28 -30.35 -8.96 48.67
CA MET A 28 -30.02 -8.25 49.91
C MET A 28 -31.11 -8.37 51.00
N GLY A 29 -32.35 -8.70 50.64
CA GLY A 29 -33.47 -8.83 51.58
C GLY A 29 -33.92 -10.26 51.87
N GLY A 30 -33.23 -11.27 51.33
CA GLY A 30 -33.62 -12.66 51.49
C GLY A 30 -33.48 -13.52 50.25
N MET A 31 -33.97 -14.75 50.37
CA MET A 31 -34.07 -15.71 49.28
C MET A 31 -35.46 -15.64 48.63
N ALA A 32 -35.51 -15.83 47.32
CA ALA A 32 -36.75 -16.09 46.58
C ALA A 32 -36.59 -17.33 45.70
N CYS A 33 -37.71 -17.95 45.36
CA CYS A 33 -37.77 -19.03 44.38
C CYS A 33 -38.78 -18.67 43.31
N MET A 34 -38.41 -18.85 42.05
CA MET A 34 -39.28 -18.64 40.90
C MET A 34 -39.63 -19.97 40.25
N GLU A 35 -40.93 -20.21 40.14
CA GLU A 35 -41.52 -21.41 39.57
C GLU A 35 -42.68 -20.98 38.66
N GLU A 36 -42.71 -21.51 37.43
CA GLU A 36 -43.73 -21.17 36.42
C GLU A 36 -43.91 -19.65 36.16
N GLY A 37 -42.82 -18.87 36.35
CA GLY A 37 -42.82 -17.41 36.14
C GLY A 37 -43.37 -16.59 37.30
N GLN A 38 -43.73 -17.22 38.42
CA GLN A 38 -44.11 -16.53 39.66
C GLN A 38 -42.96 -16.57 40.66
N ILE A 39 -42.61 -15.40 41.21
CA ILE A 39 -41.59 -15.29 42.26
C ILE A 39 -42.27 -15.40 43.62
N ARG A 40 -41.74 -16.27 44.48
CA ARG A 40 -42.19 -16.43 45.87
C ARG A 40 -41.02 -16.17 46.82
N PRO A 41 -41.12 -15.19 47.72
CA PRO A 41 -40.08 -14.96 48.73
C PRO A 41 -40.10 -16.12 49.74
N LEU A 42 -38.91 -16.54 50.17
CA LEU A 42 -38.70 -17.57 51.17
C LEU A 42 -38.33 -16.91 52.51
N LYS A 43 -38.68 -17.57 53.62
CA LYS A 43 -38.48 -17.01 54.96
C LYS A 43 -37.02 -17.17 55.41
N THR A 44 -36.17 -16.23 55.03
CA THR A 44 -34.85 -16.01 55.65
C THR A 44 -34.78 -14.61 56.28
N GLY A 45 -35.06 -13.56 55.49
CA GLY A 45 -34.99 -12.16 55.94
C GLY A 45 -33.56 -11.62 56.13
N GLU A 46 -32.57 -12.38 55.65
CA GLU A 46 -31.12 -12.14 55.78
C GLU A 46 -30.52 -11.95 54.37
N ILE A 47 -29.35 -11.33 54.25
CA ILE A 47 -28.68 -11.16 52.96
C ILE A 47 -28.27 -12.54 52.44
N ILE A 48 -28.52 -12.83 51.17
CA ILE A 48 -28.03 -14.04 50.51
C ILE A 48 -26.94 -13.65 49.51
N SER A 49 -25.71 -14.04 49.79
CA SER A 49 -24.53 -13.66 48.99
C SER A 49 -24.05 -14.76 48.06
N ALA A 50 -24.32 -16.03 48.38
CA ALA A 50 -23.91 -17.17 47.56
C ALA A 50 -25.01 -18.24 47.50
N ILE A 51 -25.15 -18.86 46.32
CA ILE A 51 -26.00 -20.02 46.06
C ILE A 51 -25.16 -21.04 45.29
N VAL A 52 -25.27 -22.31 45.67
CA VAL A 52 -24.76 -23.43 44.87
C VAL A 52 -25.80 -24.53 44.84
N VAL A 53 -25.98 -25.14 43.67
CA VAL A 53 -26.79 -26.36 43.50
C VAL A 53 -25.80 -27.48 43.27
N ASP A 54 -25.76 -28.45 44.17
CA ASP A 54 -24.77 -29.53 44.09
C ASP A 54 -25.14 -30.58 43.02
N GLY A 55 -24.24 -31.53 42.76
CA GLY A 55 -24.42 -32.59 41.78
C GLY A 55 -25.57 -33.56 42.09
N GLN A 56 -26.12 -33.53 43.31
CA GLN A 56 -27.33 -34.25 43.69
C GLN A 56 -28.61 -33.42 43.48
N GLY A 57 -28.46 -32.15 43.08
CA GLY A 57 -29.56 -31.22 42.87
C GLY A 57 -30.03 -30.50 44.13
N GLN A 58 -29.29 -30.63 45.23
CA GLN A 58 -29.61 -30.00 46.49
C GLN A 58 -29.12 -28.55 46.49
N VAL A 59 -30.00 -27.63 46.87
CA VAL A 59 -29.69 -26.20 46.93
C VAL A 59 -29.06 -25.85 48.27
N TRP A 60 -27.99 -25.07 48.23
CA TRP A 60 -27.29 -24.52 49.37
C TRP A 60 -27.15 -23.01 49.22
N SER A 61 -27.27 -22.28 50.33
CA SER A 61 -27.06 -20.82 50.32
C SER A 61 -26.31 -20.30 51.53
N GLY A 62 -25.60 -19.19 51.35
CA GLY A 62 -24.85 -18.50 52.38
C GLY A 62 -25.12 -17.00 52.35
N GLY A 63 -24.95 -16.34 53.50
CA GLY A 63 -25.34 -14.97 53.72
C GLY A 63 -24.60 -14.28 54.86
N ASP A 64 -25.12 -13.16 55.33
CA ASP A 64 -24.56 -12.35 56.42
C ASP A 64 -24.82 -12.91 57.83
N ALA A 65 -25.63 -13.96 57.94
CA ALA A 65 -26.02 -14.55 59.22
C ALA A 65 -25.02 -15.55 59.82
N GLY A 66 -23.86 -15.77 59.21
CA GLY A 66 -22.85 -16.73 59.69
C GLY A 66 -23.30 -18.19 59.61
N LYS A 67 -24.33 -18.46 58.80
CA LYS A 67 -24.92 -19.77 58.58
C LYS A 67 -24.92 -20.11 57.10
N VAL A 68 -24.77 -21.39 56.83
CA VAL A 68 -25.08 -21.98 55.53
C VAL A 68 -26.40 -22.72 55.66
N TYR A 69 -27.27 -22.56 54.68
CA TYR A 69 -28.58 -23.18 54.63
C TYR A 69 -28.58 -24.30 53.60
N LYS A 70 -28.93 -25.51 54.03
CA LYS A 70 -29.29 -26.62 53.14
C LYS A 70 -30.80 -26.60 52.92
N TRP A 71 -31.27 -26.55 51.68
CA TRP A 71 -32.69 -26.32 51.38
C TRP A 71 -33.46 -27.61 51.07
N GLU A 72 -34.26 -28.09 52.01
CA GLU A 72 -35.13 -29.25 51.78
C GLU A 72 -36.46 -28.77 51.18
N GLY A 73 -36.56 -28.84 49.85
CA GLY A 73 -37.61 -28.12 49.12
C GLY A 73 -37.44 -26.62 49.32
N GLN A 74 -38.48 -25.90 49.77
CA GLN A 74 -38.45 -24.46 50.05
C GLN A 74 -38.19 -24.12 51.52
N THR A 75 -37.72 -25.09 52.32
CA THR A 75 -37.46 -24.90 53.77
C THR A 75 -35.95 -24.91 54.05
N PRO A 76 -35.40 -23.87 54.71
CA PRO A 76 -33.97 -23.80 55.01
C PRO A 76 -33.61 -24.61 56.26
N GLN A 77 -32.57 -25.45 56.17
CA GLN A 77 -31.94 -26.13 57.31
C GLN A 77 -30.61 -25.44 57.63
N PRO A 78 -30.53 -24.67 58.74
CA PRO A 78 -29.33 -23.91 59.08
C PRO A 78 -28.19 -24.78 59.59
N ILE A 79 -26.97 -24.43 59.19
CA ILE A 79 -25.70 -24.99 59.64
C ILE A 79 -24.82 -23.82 60.06
N SER A 80 -24.53 -23.70 61.36
CA SER A 80 -23.64 -22.65 61.86
C SER A 80 -22.20 -22.88 61.39
N VAL A 81 -21.61 -21.85 60.79
CA VAL A 81 -20.18 -21.83 60.40
C VAL A 81 -19.33 -21.26 61.54
N THR A 82 -19.92 -20.37 62.33
CA THR A 82 -19.30 -19.79 63.51
C THR A 82 -20.27 -19.79 64.70
N GLU A 83 -19.73 -19.96 65.91
CA GLU A 83 -20.45 -19.71 67.18
C GLU A 83 -20.19 -18.29 67.71
N ASP A 84 -19.46 -17.46 66.95
CA ASP A 84 -19.09 -16.09 67.34
C ASP A 84 -20.32 -15.16 67.41
N PRO A 85 -20.43 -14.28 68.42
CA PRO A 85 -21.47 -13.26 68.50
C PRO A 85 -21.52 -12.28 67.29
N HIS A 86 -20.44 -12.15 66.52
CA HIS A 86 -20.43 -11.38 65.27
C HIS A 86 -20.35 -12.37 64.08
N PRO A 87 -21.49 -12.70 63.44
CA PRO A 87 -21.50 -13.64 62.34
C PRO A 87 -20.74 -13.10 61.12
N GLU A 88 -19.84 -13.92 60.58
CA GLU A 88 -19.12 -13.62 59.35
C GLU A 88 -20.04 -13.85 58.13
N GLU A 89 -19.88 -13.02 57.10
CA GLU A 89 -20.60 -13.22 55.84
C GLU A 89 -20.03 -14.42 55.09
N ILE A 90 -20.91 -15.32 54.67
CA ILE A 90 -20.56 -16.42 53.77
C ILE A 90 -20.48 -15.85 52.34
N ALA A 91 -19.27 -15.53 51.91
CA ALA A 91 -19.01 -14.86 50.65
C ALA A 91 -18.90 -15.83 49.46
N GLY A 92 -18.48 -17.08 49.69
CA GLY A 92 -18.30 -18.08 48.63
C GLY A 92 -18.77 -19.47 49.01
N LEU A 93 -19.43 -20.16 48.08
CA LEU A 93 -19.83 -21.55 48.17
C LEU A 93 -19.41 -22.30 46.90
N CYS A 94 -18.85 -23.49 47.04
CA CYS A 94 -18.48 -24.36 45.92
C CYS A 94 -18.67 -25.82 46.34
N GLU A 95 -19.17 -26.66 45.43
CA GLU A 95 -19.11 -28.11 45.61
C GLU A 95 -17.71 -28.61 45.24
N ASP A 96 -17.13 -29.46 46.07
CA ASP A 96 -15.89 -30.17 45.79
C ASP A 96 -16.15 -31.50 45.05
N ARG A 97 -15.11 -32.12 44.51
CA ARG A 97 -15.20 -33.40 43.79
C ARG A 97 -15.75 -34.57 44.59
N GLN A 98 -15.76 -34.46 45.91
CA GLN A 98 -16.31 -35.50 46.80
C GLN A 98 -17.78 -35.23 47.13
N GLY A 99 -18.39 -34.18 46.52
CA GLY A 99 -19.76 -33.75 46.76
C GLY A 99 -19.94 -33.00 48.09
N ARG A 100 -18.86 -32.48 48.68
CA ARG A 100 -18.93 -31.67 49.90
C ARG A 100 -18.98 -30.20 49.54
N ILE A 101 -19.65 -29.41 50.36
CA ILE A 101 -19.75 -27.97 50.15
C ILE A 101 -18.60 -27.26 50.88
N SER A 102 -17.71 -26.65 50.11
CA SER A 102 -16.67 -25.76 50.58
C SER A 102 -17.22 -24.34 50.77
N ILE A 103 -16.74 -23.67 51.81
CA ILE A 103 -17.21 -22.37 52.27
C ILE A 103 -16.03 -21.42 52.42
N GLY A 104 -16.23 -20.18 51.97
CA GLY A 104 -15.34 -19.05 52.21
C GLY A 104 -16.10 -17.91 52.91
N THR A 105 -15.47 -17.27 53.89
CA THR A 105 -16.07 -16.16 54.65
C THR A 105 -15.36 -14.82 54.39
N SER A 106 -16.04 -13.73 54.76
CA SER A 106 -15.48 -12.39 54.70
C SER A 106 -14.38 -12.12 55.73
N GLU A 107 -14.23 -12.93 56.78
CA GLU A 107 -13.12 -12.79 57.76
C GLU A 107 -12.13 -13.95 57.67
N SER A 108 -11.76 -14.31 56.44
CA SER A 108 -10.63 -15.20 56.15
C SER A 108 -10.81 -16.68 56.54
N ARG A 109 -12.01 -17.15 56.91
CA ARG A 109 -12.24 -18.59 57.12
C ARG A 109 -12.47 -19.28 55.79
N PHE A 110 -11.85 -20.45 55.68
CA PHE A 110 -12.01 -21.37 54.57
C PHE A 110 -12.19 -22.77 55.15
N GLY A 111 -13.15 -23.54 54.63
CA GLY A 111 -13.44 -24.87 55.15
C GLY A 111 -14.51 -25.59 54.34
N ARG A 112 -15.03 -26.69 54.89
CA ARG A 112 -16.03 -27.53 54.22
C ARG A 112 -17.09 -28.06 55.18
N ILE A 113 -18.27 -28.38 54.65
CA ILE A 113 -19.33 -29.03 55.42
C ILE A 113 -19.12 -30.54 55.43
N GLU A 114 -19.03 -31.12 56.62
CA GLU A 114 -19.06 -32.56 56.84
C GLU A 114 -20.10 -32.89 57.91
N GLY A 115 -21.05 -33.78 57.59
CA GLY A 115 -22.03 -34.26 58.57
C GLY A 115 -22.84 -33.14 59.25
N ASN A 116 -23.22 -32.09 58.50
CA ASN A 116 -23.94 -30.92 59.00
C ASN A 116 -23.15 -30.03 59.97
N ARG A 117 -21.82 -30.03 59.86
CA ARG A 117 -20.89 -29.18 60.62
C ARG A 117 -19.85 -28.57 59.70
N PHE A 118 -19.44 -27.35 60.02
CA PHE A 118 -18.30 -26.71 59.36
C PHE A 118 -16.98 -27.27 59.91
N ILE A 119 -16.12 -27.72 59.01
CA ILE A 119 -14.75 -28.16 59.30
C ILE A 119 -13.80 -27.14 58.66
N PRO A 120 -13.09 -26.31 59.46
CA PRO A 120 -12.11 -25.37 58.93
C PRO A 120 -10.96 -26.14 58.26
N LEU A 121 -10.49 -25.64 57.13
CA LEU A 121 -9.26 -26.08 56.50
C LEU A 121 -8.14 -25.14 56.97
N GLU A 122 -6.98 -25.71 57.34
CA GLU A 122 -5.86 -24.91 57.80
C GLU A 122 -5.35 -24.01 56.66
N CYS A 123 -5.29 -22.70 56.95
CA CYS A 123 -4.53 -21.74 56.15
C CYS A 123 -3.17 -21.55 56.84
N ASP A 124 -2.08 -21.50 56.07
CA ASP A 124 -0.75 -21.25 56.64
C ASP A 124 -0.78 -20.00 57.54
N THR A 125 -0.27 -20.12 58.77
CA THR A 125 -0.22 -19.01 59.76
C THR A 125 0.57 -17.81 59.23
N ALA A 126 1.53 -18.03 58.32
CA ALA A 126 2.24 -16.95 57.62
C ALA A 126 1.33 -16.05 56.77
N LEU A 127 0.14 -16.53 56.39
CA LEU A 127 -0.87 -15.75 55.67
C LEU A 127 -1.69 -14.84 56.59
N GLN A 128 -1.74 -15.13 57.90
CA GLN A 128 -2.48 -14.35 58.90
C GLN A 128 -1.67 -13.16 59.46
N ASP A 129 -0.33 -13.24 59.42
CA ASP A 129 0.55 -12.29 60.12
C ASP A 129 0.99 -11.06 59.30
N GLN A 130 0.78 -11.00 57.99
CA GLN A 130 1.41 -9.96 57.14
C GLN A 130 0.53 -8.82 56.64
N ASP A 131 -0.80 -8.96 56.46
CA ASP A 131 -1.60 -7.93 55.76
C ASP A 131 -3.09 -7.89 56.17
N GLY A 132 -3.42 -7.42 57.38
CA GLY A 132 -4.81 -7.09 57.77
C GLY A 132 -5.87 -8.20 57.54
N PRO A 133 -7.17 -7.89 57.68
CA PRO A 133 -8.24 -8.84 57.34
C PRO A 133 -8.37 -8.96 55.80
N PHE A 134 -8.46 -10.19 55.28
CA PHE A 134 -8.69 -10.48 53.85
C PHE A 134 -9.95 -11.32 53.64
N TRP A 135 -10.67 -11.11 52.54
CA TRP A 135 -11.96 -11.79 52.30
C TRP A 135 -11.81 -12.92 51.29
N VAL A 136 -12.42 -14.07 51.55
CA VAL A 136 -12.48 -15.18 50.58
C VAL A 136 -13.68 -14.96 49.67
N GLY A 137 -13.47 -14.31 48.53
CA GLY A 137 -14.55 -13.83 47.66
C GLY A 137 -15.07 -14.85 46.66
N SER A 138 -14.25 -15.82 46.26
CA SER A 138 -14.65 -16.84 45.29
C SER A 138 -13.87 -18.14 45.49
N LEU A 139 -14.55 -19.27 45.21
CA LEU A 139 -14.01 -20.61 45.37
C LEU A 139 -14.39 -21.45 44.17
N LEU A 140 -13.46 -22.30 43.72
CA LEU A 140 -13.68 -23.22 42.61
C LEU A 140 -12.74 -24.41 42.76
N GLN A 141 -13.23 -25.63 42.62
CA GLN A 141 -12.36 -26.77 42.34
C GLN A 141 -12.42 -27.08 40.85
N ASP A 142 -11.27 -27.04 40.17
CA ASP A 142 -11.20 -27.32 38.73
C ASP A 142 -11.34 -28.83 38.43
N GLN A 143 -11.22 -29.22 37.15
CA GLN A 143 -11.29 -30.59 36.63
C GLN A 143 -10.03 -31.44 36.80
N ASP A 144 -8.92 -30.85 37.28
CA ASP A 144 -7.70 -31.59 37.67
C ASP A 144 -7.64 -31.85 39.17
N GLY A 145 -8.36 -31.06 39.96
CA GLY A 145 -8.62 -31.25 41.39
C GLY A 145 -7.99 -30.15 42.22
N VAL A 146 -7.40 -29.16 41.56
CA VAL A 146 -6.80 -27.99 42.17
C VAL A 146 -7.93 -27.10 42.66
N PHE A 147 -7.80 -26.70 43.92
CA PHE A 147 -8.81 -25.90 44.57
C PHE A 147 -8.37 -24.44 44.56
N TRP A 148 -9.01 -23.63 43.72
CA TRP A 148 -8.70 -22.22 43.50
C TRP A 148 -9.46 -21.33 44.49
N VAL A 149 -8.74 -20.35 45.02
CA VAL A 149 -9.25 -19.41 46.02
C VAL A 149 -8.94 -17.98 45.57
N GLY A 150 -9.99 -17.19 45.42
CA GLY A 150 -9.90 -15.76 45.09
C GLY A 150 -10.09 -14.90 46.34
N PHE A 151 -9.17 -13.97 46.56
CA PHE A 151 -9.18 -13.06 47.70
C PHE A 151 -9.55 -11.62 47.33
N TYR A 152 -10.10 -10.91 48.32
CA TYR A 152 -10.23 -9.46 48.33
C TYR A 152 -9.26 -8.86 49.37
N GLY A 153 -8.55 -7.79 48.99
CA GLY A 153 -7.65 -7.04 49.89
C GLY A 153 -6.19 -7.51 49.92
N ARG A 154 -5.82 -8.51 49.10
CA ARG A 154 -4.46 -9.07 49.03
C ARG A 154 -3.91 -9.10 47.61
N VAL A 155 -2.60 -8.93 47.42
CA VAL A 155 -1.93 -9.06 46.12
C VAL A 155 -0.73 -10.03 46.22
N PRO A 156 -0.62 -11.06 45.35
CA PRO A 156 -1.61 -11.49 44.36
C PRO A 156 -2.93 -11.90 45.01
N SER A 157 -4.05 -11.79 44.29
CA SER A 157 -5.37 -12.16 44.83
C SER A 157 -5.82 -13.58 44.49
N LEU A 158 -5.04 -14.36 43.74
CA LEU A 158 -5.42 -15.71 43.30
C LEU A 158 -4.45 -16.76 43.86
N TYR A 159 -5.00 -17.79 44.49
CA TYR A 159 -4.24 -18.88 45.12
C TYR A 159 -4.79 -20.25 44.72
N CYS A 160 -3.94 -21.27 44.81
CA CYS A 160 -4.33 -22.68 44.80
C CYS A 160 -4.13 -23.27 46.21
N TYR A 161 -5.04 -24.17 46.60
CA TYR A 161 -4.91 -24.99 47.80
C TYR A 161 -4.42 -26.37 47.41
N GLU A 162 -3.16 -26.65 47.75
CA GLU A 162 -2.43 -27.87 47.39
C GLU A 162 -1.69 -28.40 48.63
N ASP A 163 -1.73 -29.72 48.85
CA ASP A 163 -1.05 -30.39 49.97
C ASP A 163 -1.36 -29.82 51.36
N GLY A 164 -2.54 -29.23 51.55
CA GLY A 164 -2.94 -28.62 52.83
C GLY A 164 -2.51 -27.16 53.00
N HIS A 165 -1.87 -26.56 51.99
CA HIS A 165 -1.34 -25.20 52.04
C HIS A 165 -1.93 -24.33 50.92
N LEU A 166 -2.16 -23.05 51.21
CA LEU A 166 -2.52 -22.05 50.19
C LEU A 166 -1.25 -21.45 49.58
N ARG A 167 -1.10 -21.57 48.26
CA ARG A 167 0.02 -21.01 47.50
C ARG A 167 -0.48 -20.02 46.46
N PRO A 168 0.24 -18.91 46.20
CA PRO A 168 -0.08 -18.03 45.09
C PRO A 168 -0.15 -18.82 43.79
N ALA A 169 -1.10 -18.48 42.92
CA ALA A 169 -1.26 -19.13 41.63
C ALA A 169 0.02 -19.03 40.79
N ASP A 170 0.56 -20.18 40.37
CA ASP A 170 1.68 -20.23 39.42
C ASP A 170 1.18 -20.01 37.99
N MET A 171 0.95 -18.74 37.67
CA MET A 171 0.44 -18.25 36.39
C MET A 171 1.21 -16.98 36.00
N ALA A 172 1.58 -16.87 34.73
CA ALA A 172 2.17 -15.64 34.19
C ALA A 172 1.20 -14.45 34.39
N GLY A 173 1.66 -13.41 35.08
CA GLY A 173 0.84 -12.22 35.37
C GLY A 173 -0.08 -12.35 36.59
N ALA A 174 -0.09 -13.48 37.30
CA ALA A 174 -0.89 -13.66 38.53
C ALA A 174 -0.57 -12.60 39.60
N GLU A 175 0.68 -12.12 39.66
CA GLU A 175 1.11 -11.00 40.53
C GLU A 175 0.33 -9.70 40.29
N SER A 176 -0.21 -9.52 39.08
CA SER A 176 -0.99 -8.34 38.69
C SER A 176 -2.49 -8.48 38.95
N ILE A 177 -2.96 -9.69 39.29
CA ILE A 177 -4.36 -9.96 39.62
C ILE A 177 -4.66 -9.33 40.97
N VAL A 178 -5.46 -8.27 40.93
CA VAL A 178 -5.96 -7.57 42.11
C VAL A 178 -7.49 -7.71 42.12
N TYR A 179 -8.02 -8.23 43.22
CA TYR A 179 -9.43 -8.48 43.47
C TYR A 179 -10.06 -9.50 42.51
N VAL A 180 -10.22 -10.74 42.98
CA VAL A 180 -10.93 -11.79 42.25
C VAL A 180 -12.40 -11.78 42.67
N ASN A 181 -13.28 -11.43 41.73
CA ASN A 181 -14.72 -11.40 41.98
C ASN A 181 -15.38 -12.75 41.70
N VAL A 182 -14.94 -13.44 40.65
CA VAL A 182 -15.51 -14.72 40.22
C VAL A 182 -14.43 -15.63 39.66
N LEU A 183 -14.53 -16.91 40.02
CA LEU A 183 -13.76 -18.01 39.45
C LEU A 183 -14.72 -18.96 38.78
N TRP A 184 -14.39 -19.36 37.56
CA TRP A 184 -15.20 -20.30 36.80
C TRP A 184 -14.33 -21.13 35.87
N GLU A 185 -14.58 -22.44 35.80
CA GLU A 185 -13.91 -23.30 34.82
C GLU A 185 -14.88 -23.65 33.70
N TYR A 186 -14.41 -23.53 32.46
CA TYR A 186 -15.14 -23.99 31.29
C TYR A 186 -14.19 -24.43 30.19
N GLN A 187 -14.44 -25.61 29.61
CA GLN A 187 -13.64 -26.20 28.54
C GLN A 187 -12.13 -26.21 28.85
N ASN A 188 -11.73 -26.72 30.03
CA ASN A 188 -10.34 -26.78 30.48
C ASN A 188 -9.64 -25.41 30.57
N THR A 189 -10.41 -24.33 30.63
CA THR A 189 -9.91 -22.97 30.80
C THR A 189 -10.45 -22.42 32.11
N LEU A 190 -9.55 -21.94 32.98
CA LEU A 190 -9.92 -21.21 34.18
C LEU A 190 -10.14 -19.74 33.80
N TRP A 191 -11.36 -19.25 34.03
CA TRP A 191 -11.77 -17.87 33.84
C TRP A 191 -11.77 -17.15 35.19
N VAL A 192 -11.01 -16.06 35.25
CA VAL A 192 -10.82 -15.27 36.47
C VAL A 192 -11.34 -13.86 36.21
N GLY A 193 -12.55 -13.59 36.69
CA GLY A 193 -13.15 -12.26 36.63
C GLY A 193 -12.61 -11.38 37.75
N THR A 194 -12.04 -10.24 37.39
CA THR A 194 -11.36 -9.34 38.35
C THR A 194 -11.96 -7.94 38.34
N GLY A 195 -11.49 -7.08 39.24
CA GLY A 195 -11.76 -5.63 39.16
C GLY A 195 -11.05 -4.93 37.99
N LYS A 196 -10.09 -5.59 37.34
CA LYS A 196 -9.20 -5.02 36.30
C LYS A 196 -9.23 -5.81 34.98
N GLY A 197 -10.36 -6.41 34.66
CA GLY A 197 -10.58 -7.17 33.43
C GLY A 197 -10.76 -8.66 33.70
N LEU A 198 -10.62 -9.44 32.64
CA LEU A 198 -10.80 -10.89 32.64
C LEU A 198 -9.48 -11.57 32.33
N PHE A 199 -9.07 -12.53 33.17
CA PHE A 199 -7.95 -13.41 32.86
C PHE A 199 -8.47 -14.80 32.47
N THR A 200 -7.78 -15.46 31.54
CA THR A 200 -8.02 -16.86 31.20
C THR A 200 -6.73 -17.64 31.29
N LEU A 201 -6.76 -18.82 31.93
CA LEU A 201 -5.68 -19.81 31.94
C LEU A 201 -6.14 -21.05 31.21
N ASP A 202 -5.48 -21.43 30.13
CA ASP A 202 -5.61 -22.79 29.62
C ASP A 202 -4.86 -23.74 30.57
N LEU A 203 -5.58 -24.65 31.21
CA LEU A 203 -4.99 -25.55 32.22
C LEU A 203 -4.04 -26.58 31.60
N SER A 204 -4.18 -26.87 30.30
CA SER A 204 -3.30 -27.79 29.57
C SER A 204 -2.02 -27.13 29.06
N SER A 205 -2.13 -25.97 28.40
CA SER A 205 -1.00 -25.27 27.80
C SER A 205 -0.32 -24.29 28.75
N ARG A 206 -0.98 -23.96 29.87
CA ARG A 206 -0.62 -22.87 30.79
C ARG A 206 -0.57 -21.49 30.12
N GLU A 207 -1.19 -21.33 28.95
CA GLU A 207 -1.30 -20.05 28.26
C GLU A 207 -2.23 -19.12 29.04
N VAL A 208 -1.79 -17.87 29.24
CA VAL A 208 -2.56 -16.83 29.94
C VAL A 208 -2.95 -15.73 28.98
N ARG A 209 -4.21 -15.30 29.02
CA ARG A 209 -4.69 -14.10 28.32
C ARG A 209 -5.36 -13.15 29.28
N HIS A 210 -5.20 -11.85 29.03
CA HIS A 210 -5.81 -10.79 29.82
C HIS A 210 -6.60 -9.86 28.91
N PHE A 211 -7.91 -9.79 29.14
CA PHE A 211 -8.84 -8.97 28.38
C PHE A 211 -9.24 -7.75 29.20
N THR A 212 -9.04 -6.56 28.62
CA THR A 212 -9.35 -5.27 29.25
C THR A 212 -10.17 -4.37 28.32
N ALA A 213 -10.84 -3.37 28.91
CA ALA A 213 -11.57 -2.34 28.18
C ALA A 213 -10.66 -1.57 27.21
N GLU A 214 -9.42 -1.29 27.60
CA GLU A 214 -8.47 -0.52 26.79
C GLU A 214 -8.00 -1.29 25.55
N GLN A 215 -7.74 -2.59 25.68
CA GLN A 215 -7.18 -3.40 24.59
C GLN A 215 -8.25 -4.10 23.75
N PHE A 216 -9.35 -4.54 24.38
CA PHE A 216 -10.38 -5.38 23.76
C PHE A 216 -11.77 -4.74 23.74
N GLY A 217 -11.90 -3.48 24.19
CA GLY A 217 -13.15 -2.74 24.09
C GLY A 217 -14.28 -3.26 24.99
N LEU A 218 -13.94 -3.94 26.09
CA LEU A 218 -14.91 -4.31 27.13
C LEU A 218 -15.67 -3.07 27.62
N SER A 219 -16.97 -3.20 27.91
CA SER A 219 -17.78 -2.09 28.41
C SER A 219 -17.46 -1.68 29.85
N ALA A 220 -16.87 -2.59 30.63
CA ALA A 220 -16.29 -2.34 31.95
C ALA A 220 -15.25 -3.41 32.27
N ASN A 221 -14.25 -3.04 33.08
CA ASN A 221 -13.21 -3.97 33.53
C ASN A 221 -13.63 -4.84 34.72
N GLY A 222 -14.60 -4.39 35.53
CA GLY A 222 -15.07 -5.20 36.66
C GLY A 222 -15.96 -6.33 36.18
N ILE A 223 -15.44 -7.56 36.13
CA ILE A 223 -16.20 -8.76 35.79
C ILE A 223 -16.69 -9.41 37.08
N LEU A 224 -18.00 -9.63 37.20
CA LEU A 224 -18.65 -10.03 38.45
C LEU A 224 -19.25 -11.44 38.39
N ALA A 225 -19.69 -11.88 37.22
CA ALA A 225 -20.28 -13.20 37.03
C ALA A 225 -20.00 -13.72 35.62
N LEU A 226 -20.00 -15.05 35.47
CA LEU A 226 -19.69 -15.75 34.23
C LEU A 226 -20.62 -16.96 34.06
N THR A 227 -21.04 -17.23 32.84
CA THR A 227 -21.68 -18.49 32.45
C THR A 227 -21.45 -18.76 30.97
N ALA A 228 -21.63 -20.01 30.53
CA ALA A 228 -21.72 -20.34 29.11
C ALA A 228 -23.18 -20.56 28.73
N ASP A 229 -23.53 -20.18 27.51
CA ASP A 229 -24.77 -20.65 26.91
C ASP A 229 -24.61 -22.04 26.26
N SER A 230 -25.73 -22.62 25.85
CA SER A 230 -25.82 -23.90 25.15
C SER A 230 -25.06 -23.97 23.82
N GLN A 231 -24.65 -22.83 23.24
CA GLN A 231 -23.82 -22.77 22.02
C GLN A 231 -22.32 -22.69 22.37
N GLY A 232 -21.99 -22.51 23.65
CA GLY A 232 -20.64 -22.37 24.17
C GLY A 232 -20.12 -20.93 24.17
N HIS A 233 -20.99 -19.95 23.90
CA HIS A 233 -20.62 -18.54 24.07
C HIS A 233 -20.65 -18.15 25.53
N ILE A 234 -19.81 -17.20 25.92
CA ILE A 234 -19.62 -16.84 27.32
C ILE A 234 -20.31 -15.51 27.60
N TRP A 235 -21.17 -15.52 28.62
CA TRP A 235 -21.94 -14.38 29.08
C TRP A 235 -21.38 -13.89 30.41
N MET A 236 -21.16 -12.59 30.54
CA MET A 236 -20.46 -12.01 31.69
C MET A 236 -21.23 -10.83 32.26
N GLY A 237 -21.42 -10.85 33.57
CA GLY A 237 -21.93 -9.71 34.31
C GLY A 237 -20.81 -8.72 34.61
N THR A 238 -21.08 -7.42 34.48
CA THR A 238 -20.07 -6.38 34.72
C THR A 238 -20.50 -5.39 35.81
N SER A 239 -19.54 -4.66 36.38
CA SER A 239 -19.75 -3.68 37.45
C SER A 239 -20.43 -2.36 37.01
N GLY A 240 -21.15 -2.36 35.89
CA GLY A 240 -21.86 -1.17 35.38
C GLY A 240 -21.88 -1.04 33.85
N GLY A 241 -21.16 -1.90 33.13
CA GLY A 241 -21.11 -1.95 31.66
C GLY A 241 -22.21 -2.81 31.03
N GLY A 242 -23.15 -3.33 31.81
CA GLY A 242 -24.19 -4.27 31.39
C GLY A 242 -23.67 -5.70 31.34
N VAL A 243 -24.12 -6.44 30.32
CA VAL A 243 -23.71 -7.81 30.05
C VAL A 243 -22.71 -7.82 28.89
N LEU A 244 -21.64 -8.60 29.01
CA LEU A 244 -20.75 -8.92 27.91
C LEU A 244 -21.10 -10.29 27.34
N HIS A 245 -21.08 -10.40 26.03
CA HIS A 245 -21.24 -11.64 25.28
C HIS A 245 -19.95 -11.90 24.47
N TYR A 246 -19.35 -13.07 24.64
CA TYR A 246 -18.10 -13.47 23.98
C TYR A 246 -18.32 -14.76 23.18
N ASP A 247 -18.14 -14.67 21.86
CA ASP A 247 -18.36 -15.76 20.91
C ASP A 247 -17.11 -16.64 20.66
N GLY A 248 -16.03 -16.40 21.42
CA GLY A 248 -14.73 -17.03 21.20
C GLY A 248 -13.74 -16.19 20.38
N GLN A 249 -14.19 -15.09 19.78
CA GLN A 249 -13.34 -14.17 19.00
C GLN A 249 -13.49 -12.72 19.44
N THR A 250 -14.72 -12.28 19.72
CA THR A 250 -15.05 -10.88 19.94
C THR A 250 -16.00 -10.67 21.10
N PHE A 251 -15.84 -9.53 21.76
CA PHE A 251 -16.71 -9.10 22.85
C PHE A 251 -17.80 -8.16 22.34
N GLN A 252 -19.02 -8.41 22.75
CA GLN A 252 -20.17 -7.55 22.52
C GLN A 252 -20.75 -7.10 23.85
N SER A 253 -21.12 -5.81 23.95
CA SER A 253 -21.74 -5.25 25.14
C SER A 253 -23.24 -5.05 24.91
N ILE A 254 -24.01 -5.50 25.89
CA ILE A 254 -25.46 -5.39 25.94
C ILE A 254 -25.82 -4.59 27.19
N ARG A 255 -26.39 -3.41 26.99
CA ARG A 255 -27.01 -2.66 28.09
C ARG A 255 -28.41 -3.19 28.37
N LEU A 256 -28.71 -3.41 29.64
CA LEU A 256 -30.02 -3.91 30.09
C LEU A 256 -31.03 -2.77 30.26
N GLY A 257 -30.56 -1.55 30.53
CA GLY A 257 -31.41 -0.38 30.70
C GLY A 257 -30.63 0.94 30.71
N PRO A 258 -31.29 2.09 30.89
CA PRO A 258 -30.64 3.39 30.93
C PRO A 258 -29.89 3.68 32.25
N SER A 259 -30.21 3.01 33.36
CA SER A 259 -29.61 3.28 34.68
C SER A 259 -28.31 2.50 34.91
N ALA A 260 -27.39 3.06 35.70
CA ALA A 260 -26.19 2.35 36.12
C ALA A 260 -26.52 1.09 36.96
N LEU A 261 -27.58 1.13 37.78
CA LEU A 261 -27.99 -0.01 38.62
C LEU A 261 -28.51 -1.20 37.80
N GLU A 262 -29.19 -0.92 36.68
CA GLU A 262 -29.65 -1.96 35.74
C GLU A 262 -28.50 -2.61 34.98
N ASN A 263 -27.38 -1.89 34.83
CA ASN A 263 -26.20 -2.36 34.10
C ASN A 263 -25.10 -2.89 35.02
N MET A 264 -25.31 -2.88 36.34
CA MET A 264 -24.48 -3.59 37.30
C MET A 264 -25.04 -5.00 37.47
N VAL A 265 -24.40 -5.97 36.84
CA VAL A 265 -24.87 -7.35 36.71
C VAL A 265 -23.99 -8.25 37.57
N GLU A 266 -24.53 -8.73 38.68
CA GLU A 266 -23.78 -9.45 39.72
C GLU A 266 -23.96 -10.96 39.64
N ALA A 267 -25.00 -11.42 38.94
CA ALA A 267 -25.24 -12.83 38.70
C ALA A 267 -25.69 -13.07 37.25
N VAL A 268 -25.18 -14.14 36.64
CA VAL A 268 -25.59 -14.58 35.31
C VAL A 268 -25.79 -16.10 35.36
N LEU A 269 -26.92 -16.57 34.84
CA LEU A 269 -27.28 -17.99 34.79
C LEU A 269 -27.99 -18.28 33.47
N GLN A 270 -27.59 -19.34 32.77
CA GLN A 270 -28.46 -19.94 31.75
C GLN A 270 -29.26 -21.08 32.38
N ASP A 271 -30.58 -21.04 32.23
CA ASP A 271 -31.43 -22.15 32.65
C ASP A 271 -31.41 -23.31 31.63
N ARG A 272 -31.91 -24.48 32.02
CA ARG A 272 -32.01 -25.69 31.17
C ARG A 272 -32.88 -25.49 29.92
N ARG A 273 -33.70 -24.43 29.88
CA ARG A 273 -34.54 -24.06 28.72
C ARG A 273 -33.81 -23.08 27.79
N GLY A 274 -32.55 -22.76 28.08
CA GLY A 274 -31.70 -21.88 27.30
C GLY A 274 -31.94 -20.40 27.54
N ARG A 275 -32.76 -20.03 28.53
CA ARG A 275 -33.01 -18.63 28.89
C ARG A 275 -31.91 -18.14 29.82
N LEU A 276 -31.43 -16.94 29.56
CA LEU A 276 -30.47 -16.27 30.41
C LEU A 276 -31.18 -15.42 31.46
N TRP A 277 -30.63 -15.42 32.65
CA TRP A 277 -31.09 -14.68 33.81
C TRP A 277 -29.96 -13.78 34.28
N PHE A 278 -30.23 -12.49 34.39
CA PHE A 278 -29.27 -11.47 34.82
C PHE A 278 -29.76 -10.86 36.13
N GLY A 279 -29.06 -11.15 37.22
CA GLY A 279 -29.25 -10.50 38.51
C GLY A 279 -28.58 -9.14 38.50
N THR A 280 -29.36 -8.07 38.67
CA THR A 280 -28.87 -6.68 38.68
C THR A 280 -29.15 -6.01 40.01
N ARG A 281 -28.60 -4.80 40.23
CA ARG A 281 -28.97 -3.96 41.38
C ARG A 281 -30.34 -3.28 41.25
N ALA A 282 -31.04 -3.49 40.15
CA ALA A 282 -32.38 -2.96 39.91
C ALA A 282 -33.45 -4.06 39.78
N GLY A 283 -33.08 -5.34 39.93
CA GLY A 283 -33.98 -6.48 39.83
C GLY A 283 -33.43 -7.58 38.91
N LEU A 284 -34.30 -8.54 38.58
CA LEU A 284 -33.99 -9.69 37.73
C LEU A 284 -34.40 -9.41 36.30
N VAL A 285 -33.49 -9.60 35.34
CA VAL A 285 -33.80 -9.53 33.91
C VAL A 285 -33.75 -10.94 33.33
N SER A 286 -34.79 -11.31 32.59
CA SER A 286 -34.81 -12.55 31.83
C SER A 286 -34.60 -12.26 30.36
N TYR A 287 -33.76 -13.04 29.70
CA TYR A 287 -33.39 -12.88 28.31
C TYR A 287 -33.43 -14.20 27.56
N GLN A 288 -34.15 -14.23 26.44
CA GLN A 288 -34.09 -15.37 25.52
C GLN A 288 -33.29 -14.94 24.29
N PRO A 289 -32.09 -15.52 24.07
CA PRO A 289 -31.33 -15.29 22.85
C PRO A 289 -32.18 -15.57 21.61
N GLY A 290 -31.98 -14.78 20.57
CA GLY A 290 -32.58 -15.06 19.28
C GLY A 290 -32.05 -16.34 18.64
N HIS A 291 -32.82 -16.85 17.70
CA HIS A 291 -32.36 -17.91 16.76
C HIS A 291 -32.49 -17.45 15.31
N THR A 292 -33.01 -16.25 15.07
CA THR A 292 -33.19 -15.70 13.73
C THR A 292 -31.98 -14.83 13.42
N PRO A 293 -31.10 -15.23 12.49
CA PRO A 293 -29.91 -14.46 12.17
C PRO A 293 -30.29 -13.08 11.60
N PRO A 294 -29.45 -12.05 11.83
CA PRO A 294 -29.65 -10.74 11.24
C PRO A 294 -29.55 -10.81 9.71
N ARG A 295 -30.24 -9.91 9.03
CA ARG A 295 -30.03 -9.69 7.59
C ARG A 295 -28.93 -8.66 7.39
N LEU A 296 -28.19 -8.79 6.29
CA LEU A 296 -27.19 -7.83 5.87
C LEU A 296 -27.47 -7.38 4.46
N VAL A 297 -27.35 -6.08 4.21
CA VAL A 297 -27.47 -5.51 2.88
C VAL A 297 -26.35 -4.53 2.63
N ILE A 298 -25.75 -4.57 1.43
CA ILE A 298 -24.90 -3.51 0.93
C ILE A 298 -25.84 -2.41 0.45
N ARG A 299 -25.78 -1.25 1.10
CA ARG A 299 -26.74 -0.16 0.89
C ARG A 299 -26.31 0.75 -0.24
N GLU A 300 -25.07 1.17 -0.23
CA GLU A 300 -24.56 2.18 -1.13
C GLU A 300 -23.08 1.92 -1.42
N VAL A 301 -22.66 2.23 -2.65
CA VAL A 301 -21.24 2.21 -3.04
C VAL A 301 -20.92 3.53 -3.74
N MET A 302 -19.89 4.21 -3.24
CA MET A 302 -19.33 5.41 -3.85
C MET A 302 -18.09 5.02 -4.65
N ALA A 303 -18.20 5.08 -5.97
CA ALA A 303 -17.14 4.73 -6.92
C ALA A 303 -17.02 5.84 -7.99
N GLY A 304 -16.67 7.05 -7.55
CA GLY A 304 -16.79 8.28 -8.35
C GLY A 304 -18.24 8.77 -8.54
N THR A 305 -19.21 7.86 -8.54
CA THR A 305 -20.66 8.13 -8.44
C THR A 305 -21.27 7.29 -7.31
N LEU A 306 -22.40 7.76 -6.76
CA LEU A 306 -23.14 7.03 -5.73
C LEU A 306 -24.08 6.00 -6.38
N LEU A 307 -23.89 4.72 -6.07
CA LEU A 307 -24.70 3.60 -6.53
C LEU A 307 -25.50 3.04 -5.36
N ALA A 308 -26.83 2.98 -5.49
CA ALA A 308 -27.72 2.43 -4.47
C ALA A 308 -27.91 0.92 -4.67
N ALA A 309 -27.56 0.13 -3.65
CA ALA A 309 -27.64 -1.32 -3.59
C ALA A 309 -27.15 -2.06 -4.85
N PRO A 310 -25.92 -1.80 -5.33
CA PRO A 310 -25.38 -2.48 -6.51
C PRO A 310 -25.05 -3.95 -6.21
N GLU A 311 -25.27 -4.82 -7.19
CA GLU A 311 -24.78 -6.22 -7.15
C GLU A 311 -23.34 -6.33 -7.68
N ALA A 312 -22.93 -5.39 -8.55
CA ALA A 312 -21.58 -5.26 -9.07
C ALA A 312 -21.25 -3.79 -9.32
N VAL A 313 -19.97 -3.43 -9.19
CA VAL A 313 -19.45 -2.09 -9.45
C VAL A 313 -18.26 -2.18 -10.38
N SER A 314 -18.24 -1.32 -11.39
CA SER A 314 -17.07 -1.11 -12.25
C SER A 314 -16.66 0.35 -12.19
N CYS A 315 -15.38 0.62 -11.96
CA CYS A 315 -14.85 1.98 -11.97
C CYS A 315 -13.42 2.04 -12.51
N PRO A 316 -12.97 3.20 -13.04
CA PRO A 316 -11.61 3.37 -13.51
C PRO A 316 -10.58 3.35 -12.37
N GLU A 317 -9.34 2.95 -12.67
CA GLU A 317 -8.20 2.98 -11.72
C GLU A 317 -7.91 4.40 -11.16
N SER A 318 -8.32 5.45 -11.88
CA SER A 318 -8.25 6.84 -11.41
C SER A 318 -9.28 7.21 -10.34
N THR A 319 -10.19 6.30 -9.97
CA THR A 319 -11.17 6.55 -8.91
C THR A 319 -10.43 6.77 -7.58
N PRO A 320 -10.52 7.96 -6.97
CA PRO A 320 -9.69 8.32 -5.82
C PRO A 320 -10.00 7.47 -4.58
N GLU A 321 -11.26 7.09 -4.41
CA GLU A 321 -11.73 6.29 -3.28
C GLU A 321 -12.97 5.49 -3.70
N LEU A 322 -12.97 4.19 -3.39
CA LEU A 322 -14.12 3.31 -3.43
C LEU A 322 -14.63 3.09 -2.01
N ARG A 323 -15.80 3.64 -1.67
CA ARG A 323 -16.42 3.47 -0.34
C ARG A 323 -17.67 2.63 -0.41
N ILE A 324 -17.75 1.59 0.41
CA ILE A 324 -18.87 0.64 0.45
C ILE A 324 -19.56 0.79 1.80
N HIS A 325 -20.84 1.13 1.79
CA HIS A 325 -21.71 1.19 2.97
C HIS A 325 -22.61 -0.03 3.03
N PHE A 326 -22.73 -0.63 4.20
CA PHE A 326 -23.52 -1.82 4.46
C PHE A 326 -24.31 -1.66 5.77
N GLN A 327 -25.41 -2.39 5.90
CA GLN A 327 -26.29 -2.27 7.06
C GLN A 327 -26.83 -3.63 7.49
N GLY A 328 -26.61 -3.95 8.75
CA GLY A 328 -27.23 -5.06 9.46
C GLY A 328 -28.64 -4.68 9.91
N ILE A 329 -29.58 -5.60 9.70
CA ILE A 329 -30.99 -5.47 10.07
C ILE A 329 -31.32 -6.61 11.02
N SER A 330 -31.54 -6.26 12.29
CA SER A 330 -32.02 -7.15 13.33
C SER A 330 -33.27 -6.56 13.98
N PHE A 331 -34.23 -7.41 14.35
CA PHE A 331 -35.40 -6.99 15.11
C PHE A 331 -35.08 -6.72 16.59
N ARG A 332 -33.94 -7.22 17.08
CA ARG A 332 -33.54 -7.16 18.50
C ARG A 332 -32.35 -6.23 18.74
N THR A 333 -31.50 -6.06 17.74
CA THR A 333 -30.27 -5.29 17.84
C THR A 333 -30.39 -4.02 17.01
N GLY A 334 -30.22 -2.87 17.68
CA GLY A 334 -30.18 -1.58 16.99
C GLY A 334 -28.92 -1.45 16.12
N ALA A 335 -28.98 -0.60 15.08
CA ALA A 335 -27.90 -0.47 14.09
C ALA A 335 -26.52 -0.18 14.72
N GLY A 336 -26.44 0.66 15.76
CA GLY A 336 -25.17 0.97 16.45
C GLY A 336 -24.59 -0.16 17.31
N GLN A 337 -25.36 -1.21 17.55
CA GLN A 337 -24.92 -2.42 18.28
C GLN A 337 -24.58 -3.58 17.35
N MET A 338 -24.91 -3.48 16.05
CA MET A 338 -24.44 -4.43 15.06
C MET A 338 -22.92 -4.35 14.95
N ARG A 339 -22.30 -5.47 14.57
CA ARG A 339 -20.88 -5.54 14.29
C ARG A 339 -20.64 -6.09 12.89
N TYR A 340 -19.60 -5.63 12.21
CA TYR A 340 -19.32 -5.99 10.82
C TYR A 340 -17.88 -6.46 10.66
N SER A 341 -17.71 -7.52 9.86
CA SER A 341 -16.42 -8.06 9.45
C SER A 341 -16.44 -8.16 7.93
N HIS A 342 -15.35 -7.81 7.28
CA HIS A 342 -15.26 -7.75 5.82
C HIS A 342 -13.90 -8.21 5.31
N ARG A 343 -13.84 -8.55 4.02
CA ARG A 343 -12.62 -8.91 3.30
C ARG A 343 -12.72 -8.54 1.82
N LEU A 344 -11.56 -8.43 1.16
CA LEU A 344 -11.46 -8.13 -0.26
C LEU A 344 -10.61 -9.21 -0.94
N LEU A 345 -11.28 -10.12 -1.65
CA LEU A 345 -10.63 -11.17 -2.42
C LEU A 345 -9.99 -10.59 -3.69
N GLY A 346 -8.81 -11.09 -4.07
CA GLY A 346 -8.02 -10.56 -5.19
C GLY A 346 -7.03 -9.45 -4.78
N HIS A 347 -7.15 -8.92 -3.56
CA HIS A 347 -6.23 -7.95 -2.98
C HIS A 347 -5.39 -8.60 -1.87
N GLY A 348 -4.63 -9.65 -2.22
CA GLY A 348 -3.68 -10.44 -1.42
C GLY A 348 -3.68 -10.24 0.12
N PRO A 349 -3.12 -9.13 0.65
CA PRO A 349 -3.09 -8.86 2.09
C PRO A 349 -4.46 -8.71 2.79
N MET A 350 -5.57 -8.57 2.05
CA MET A 350 -6.92 -8.31 2.59
C MET A 350 -7.93 -9.45 2.34
N GLU A 351 -7.45 -10.65 2.00
CA GLU A 351 -8.32 -11.81 1.76
C GLU A 351 -8.83 -12.47 3.04
N GLN A 352 -8.22 -12.16 4.19
CA GLN A 352 -8.68 -12.63 5.50
C GLN A 352 -9.78 -11.73 6.04
N TRP A 353 -10.72 -12.32 6.78
CA TRP A 353 -11.77 -11.57 7.47
C TRP A 353 -11.15 -10.58 8.45
N SER A 354 -11.55 -9.32 8.37
CA SER A 354 -11.20 -8.32 9.39
C SER A 354 -11.85 -8.67 10.73
N ALA A 355 -11.28 -8.14 11.82
CA ALA A 355 -11.94 -8.17 13.12
C ALA A 355 -13.30 -7.47 13.04
N PHE A 356 -14.26 -7.90 13.86
CA PHE A 356 -15.57 -7.24 13.89
C PHE A 356 -15.46 -5.82 14.45
N THR A 357 -16.00 -4.86 13.72
CA THR A 357 -16.04 -3.44 14.13
C THR A 357 -17.47 -2.90 14.13
N ALA A 358 -17.70 -1.75 14.76
CA ALA A 358 -18.99 -1.06 14.72
C ALA A 358 -19.19 -0.22 13.43
N THR A 359 -18.16 -0.13 12.58
CA THR A 359 -18.18 0.72 11.39
C THR A 359 -18.99 0.04 10.28
N ASP A 360 -19.98 0.75 9.76
CA ASP A 360 -20.93 0.30 8.74
C ASP A 360 -20.47 0.65 7.31
N ALA A 361 -19.20 1.02 7.16
CA ALA A 361 -18.59 1.38 5.89
C ALA A 361 -17.10 1.02 5.84
N VAL A 362 -16.60 0.75 4.65
CA VAL A 362 -15.16 0.56 4.36
C VAL A 362 -14.77 1.39 3.14
N ALA A 363 -13.55 1.90 3.11
CA ALA A 363 -13.02 2.65 1.98
C ALA A 363 -11.70 2.02 1.49
N TYR A 364 -11.54 1.98 0.16
CA TYR A 364 -10.35 1.53 -0.53
C TYR A 364 -9.84 2.64 -1.45
N SER A 365 -8.55 2.93 -1.42
CA SER A 365 -7.92 3.94 -2.28
C SER A 365 -6.90 3.27 -3.21
N ALA A 366 -6.87 3.71 -4.47
CA ALA A 366 -5.89 3.26 -5.46
C ALA A 366 -5.79 1.73 -5.63
N LEU A 367 -6.94 1.05 -5.74
CA LEU A 367 -6.95 -0.38 -6.09
C LEU A 367 -6.36 -0.58 -7.50
N PRO A 368 -5.43 -1.52 -7.70
CA PRO A 368 -4.90 -1.84 -9.02
C PRO A 368 -5.98 -2.34 -9.99
N VAL A 369 -5.73 -2.22 -11.29
CA VAL A 369 -6.57 -2.82 -12.33
C VAL A 369 -6.69 -4.33 -12.09
N GLY A 370 -7.94 -4.82 -12.07
CA GLY A 370 -8.23 -6.20 -11.74
C GLY A 370 -9.67 -6.42 -11.32
N GLU A 371 -9.99 -7.69 -11.07
CA GLU A 371 -11.28 -8.12 -10.53
C GLU A 371 -11.11 -8.47 -9.07
N TYR A 372 -12.04 -7.96 -8.25
CA TYR A 372 -12.06 -8.16 -6.82
C TYR A 372 -13.47 -8.54 -6.38
N ARG A 373 -13.54 -9.30 -5.30
CA ARG A 373 -14.82 -9.61 -4.66
C ARG A 373 -14.80 -9.13 -3.22
N PHE A 374 -15.62 -8.13 -2.93
CA PHE A 374 -15.83 -7.67 -1.56
C PHE A 374 -16.85 -8.57 -0.89
N GLU A 375 -16.55 -9.02 0.32
CA GLU A 375 -17.47 -9.78 1.15
C GLU A 375 -17.59 -9.13 2.53
N VAL A 376 -18.82 -9.09 3.04
CA VAL A 376 -19.14 -8.56 4.37
C VAL A 376 -20.14 -9.48 5.05
N ARG A 377 -19.97 -9.66 6.35
CA ARG A 377 -20.92 -10.33 7.24
C ARG A 377 -21.15 -9.47 8.48
N THR A 378 -22.31 -9.61 9.09
CA THR A 378 -22.65 -8.91 10.33
C THR A 378 -23.01 -9.89 11.43
N MET A 379 -22.84 -9.43 12.65
CA MET A 379 -23.22 -10.13 13.85
C MET A 379 -24.16 -9.24 14.66
N ASP A 380 -25.26 -9.82 15.13
CA ASP A 380 -26.14 -9.15 16.08
C ASP A 380 -25.60 -9.28 17.51
N ARG A 381 -26.36 -8.76 18.50
CA ARG A 381 -25.93 -8.75 19.90
C ARG A 381 -25.90 -10.14 20.56
N ASP A 382 -26.53 -11.14 19.93
CA ASP A 382 -26.61 -12.52 20.42
C ASP A 382 -25.52 -13.39 19.81
N GLY A 383 -24.59 -12.80 19.03
CA GLY A 383 -23.57 -13.54 18.29
C GLY A 383 -24.08 -14.21 17.02
N LEU A 384 -25.32 -13.98 16.60
CA LEU A 384 -25.83 -14.60 15.38
C LEU A 384 -25.24 -13.91 14.16
N LEU A 385 -24.59 -14.70 13.32
CA LEU A 385 -24.02 -14.24 12.06
C LEU A 385 -25.09 -14.19 10.96
N SER A 386 -25.03 -13.14 10.15
CA SER A 386 -25.77 -13.09 8.88
C SER A 386 -25.17 -14.03 7.85
N GLU A 387 -25.94 -14.29 6.79
CA GLU A 387 -25.35 -14.72 5.52
C GLU A 387 -24.34 -13.67 5.02
N VAL A 388 -23.35 -14.12 4.24
CA VAL A 388 -22.34 -13.23 3.64
C VAL A 388 -22.98 -12.48 2.48
N ALA A 389 -22.92 -11.15 2.53
CA ALA A 389 -23.23 -10.31 1.38
C ALA A 389 -21.95 -10.07 0.57
N SER A 390 -22.04 -10.17 -0.75
CA SER A 390 -20.89 -9.95 -1.64
C SER A 390 -21.18 -8.92 -2.71
N LEU A 391 -20.13 -8.22 -3.13
CA LEU A 391 -20.14 -7.26 -4.23
C LEU A 391 -18.96 -7.54 -5.15
N GLU A 392 -19.25 -7.76 -6.44
CA GLU A 392 -18.21 -7.86 -7.46
C GLU A 392 -17.70 -6.46 -7.84
N ILE A 393 -16.38 -6.29 -7.85
CA ILE A 393 -15.72 -5.00 -8.12
C ILE A 393 -14.73 -5.20 -9.27
N GLN A 394 -14.92 -4.45 -10.35
CA GLN A 394 -14.01 -4.45 -11.48
C GLN A 394 -13.33 -3.10 -11.62
N ILE A 395 -12.03 -3.06 -11.36
CA ILE A 395 -11.21 -1.87 -11.61
C ILE A 395 -10.70 -1.93 -13.04
N LEU A 396 -11.16 -1.00 -13.86
CA LEU A 396 -10.79 -0.90 -15.26
C LEU A 396 -9.57 0.00 -15.44
N PRO A 397 -8.68 -0.29 -16.40
CA PRO A 397 -7.64 0.66 -16.79
C PRO A 397 -8.30 1.94 -17.32
N ASP A 398 -7.68 3.10 -17.08
CA ASP A 398 -8.22 4.35 -17.59
C ASP A 398 -8.31 4.31 -19.14
N ALA A 399 -9.32 4.96 -19.72
CA ALA A 399 -9.45 5.11 -21.17
C ALA A 399 -8.21 5.77 -21.84
N LYS A 400 -7.39 6.48 -21.04
CA LYS A 400 -6.09 7.03 -21.43
C LYS A 400 -5.02 5.94 -21.58
N THR A 401 -5.01 4.96 -20.67
CA THR A 401 -4.09 3.81 -20.66
C THR A 401 -4.39 2.85 -21.81
N GLU A 402 -5.67 2.61 -22.14
CA GLU A 402 -6.05 1.82 -23.33
C GLU A 402 -5.63 2.49 -24.65
N ARG A 403 -5.74 3.83 -24.73
CA ARG A 403 -5.33 4.59 -25.93
C ARG A 403 -3.82 4.59 -26.08
N ILE A 404 -3.08 4.73 -24.98
CA ILE A 404 -1.61 4.61 -24.95
C ILE A 404 -1.19 3.20 -25.37
N HIS A 405 -1.79 2.14 -24.82
CA HIS A 405 -1.48 0.76 -25.24
C HIS A 405 -1.85 0.49 -26.70
N ALA A 406 -2.96 1.03 -27.21
CA ALA A 406 -3.34 0.92 -28.63
C ALA A 406 -2.38 1.70 -29.54
N LEU A 407 -1.90 2.87 -29.10
CA LEU A 407 -0.86 3.66 -29.77
C LEU A 407 0.49 2.94 -29.73
N GLU A 408 0.88 2.36 -28.59
CA GLU A 408 2.09 1.55 -28.43
C GLU A 408 2.06 0.32 -29.33
N LYS A 409 0.92 -0.35 -29.45
CA LYS A 409 0.73 -1.48 -30.37
C LYS A 409 0.78 -1.06 -31.85
N THR A 410 0.40 0.18 -32.14
CA THR A 410 0.52 0.77 -33.50
C THR A 410 1.95 1.25 -33.78
N LEU A 411 2.67 1.75 -32.77
CA LEU A 411 4.08 2.14 -32.82
C LEU A 411 5.01 0.93 -32.90
N GLN A 412 4.63 -0.21 -32.30
CA GLN A 412 5.31 -1.51 -32.45
C GLN A 412 5.26 -2.05 -33.88
N ALA A 413 4.32 -1.60 -34.72
CA ALA A 413 4.24 -1.97 -36.12
C ALA A 413 5.16 -1.10 -37.02
N THR A 414 5.83 -0.10 -36.46
CA THR A 414 6.80 0.77 -37.15
C THR A 414 8.20 0.51 -36.60
N ASP A 415 9.11 0.05 -37.47
CA ASP A 415 10.51 -0.36 -37.21
C ASP A 415 11.45 0.75 -36.66
N HIS A 416 10.92 1.86 -36.13
CA HIS A 416 11.66 3.10 -35.94
C HIS A 416 11.67 3.64 -34.50
N VAL A 417 10.93 3.07 -33.55
CA VAL A 417 10.82 3.59 -32.18
C VAL A 417 11.14 2.49 -31.14
N VAL A 418 12.26 2.66 -30.43
CA VAL A 418 12.62 1.83 -29.27
C VAL A 418 11.91 2.38 -28.02
N HIS A 419 11.22 1.51 -27.28
CA HIS A 419 10.57 1.88 -26.02
C HIS A 419 11.61 2.41 -25.01
N SER A 420 11.39 3.63 -24.51
CA SER A 420 12.24 4.25 -23.52
C SER A 420 11.80 3.88 -22.09
N GLN A 421 12.77 3.52 -21.25
CA GLN A 421 12.57 3.28 -19.82
C GLN A 421 12.85 4.55 -18.99
N SER A 422 13.52 5.55 -19.57
CA SER A 422 13.84 6.80 -18.88
C SER A 422 12.60 7.68 -18.63
N TRP A 423 12.52 8.25 -17.42
CA TRP A 423 11.44 9.18 -17.06
C TRP A 423 11.43 10.42 -17.96
N ALA A 424 12.61 10.94 -18.30
CA ALA A 424 12.77 12.14 -19.13
C ALA A 424 12.16 11.96 -20.53
N MET A 425 12.40 10.82 -21.18
CA MET A 425 11.84 10.55 -22.51
C MET A 425 10.34 10.21 -22.44
N ARG A 426 9.86 9.56 -21.38
CA ARG A 426 8.41 9.34 -21.17
C ARG A 426 7.63 10.65 -21.15
N GLN A 427 8.15 11.67 -20.47
CA GLN A 427 7.54 13.00 -20.46
C GLN A 427 7.46 13.61 -21.87
N VAL A 428 8.54 13.50 -22.66
CA VAL A 428 8.56 13.96 -24.06
C VAL A 428 7.56 13.19 -24.92
N MET A 429 7.44 11.87 -24.73
CA MET A 429 6.49 11.04 -25.47
C MET A 429 5.04 11.37 -25.11
N GLU A 430 4.72 11.62 -23.84
CA GLU A 430 3.38 12.08 -23.44
C GLU A 430 3.01 13.41 -24.09
N GLN A 431 3.94 14.37 -24.11
CA GLN A 431 3.74 15.66 -24.78
C GLN A 431 3.60 15.48 -26.30
N THR A 432 4.36 14.54 -26.88
CA THR A 432 4.31 14.18 -28.29
C THR A 432 2.93 13.67 -28.70
N VAL A 433 2.32 12.77 -27.91
CA VAL A 433 0.97 12.27 -28.17
C VAL A 433 -0.05 13.40 -28.13
N ARG A 434 0.03 14.31 -27.14
CA ARG A 434 -0.90 15.45 -27.03
C ARG A 434 -0.78 16.39 -28.21
N VAL A 435 0.44 16.71 -28.65
CA VAL A 435 0.63 17.65 -29.77
C VAL A 435 0.32 17.00 -31.12
N ALA A 436 0.47 15.68 -31.28
CA ALA A 436 0.17 14.98 -32.51
C ALA A 436 -1.29 15.16 -32.97
N GLU A 437 -2.24 15.23 -32.05
CA GLU A 437 -3.68 15.44 -32.32
C GLU A 437 -4.00 16.86 -32.83
N THR A 438 -3.07 17.81 -32.66
CA THR A 438 -3.25 19.21 -33.06
C THR A 438 -2.67 19.49 -34.45
N VAL A 439 -3.03 20.64 -35.03
CA VAL A 439 -2.40 21.18 -36.25
C VAL A 439 -1.26 22.17 -35.94
N MET A 440 -0.87 22.31 -34.67
CA MET A 440 0.12 23.29 -34.24
C MET A 440 1.51 23.00 -34.81
N THR A 441 2.27 24.07 -35.04
CA THR A 441 3.70 24.01 -35.34
C THR A 441 4.46 23.49 -34.12
N VAL A 442 5.38 22.56 -34.35
CA VAL A 442 6.20 21.96 -33.29
C VAL A 442 7.67 22.28 -33.53
N LEU A 443 8.33 22.84 -32.52
CA LEU A 443 9.78 23.07 -32.51
C LEU A 443 10.45 21.99 -31.65
N VAL A 444 11.31 21.18 -32.26
CA VAL A 444 12.06 20.10 -31.60
C VAL A 444 13.50 20.55 -31.36
N LEU A 445 13.85 20.71 -30.08
CA LEU A 445 15.19 21.07 -29.64
C LEU A 445 15.94 19.83 -29.18
N GLY A 446 17.26 19.82 -29.34
CA GLY A 446 18.11 18.78 -28.78
C GLY A 446 19.43 18.64 -29.54
N GLU A 447 20.42 18.03 -28.90
CA GLU A 447 21.75 17.86 -29.47
C GLU A 447 21.74 17.06 -30.79
N THR A 448 22.84 17.11 -31.53
CA THR A 448 23.03 16.28 -32.71
C THR A 448 22.93 14.80 -32.34
N GLY A 449 22.13 14.04 -33.09
CA GLY A 449 22.01 12.60 -32.88
C GLY A 449 21.08 12.16 -31.74
N THR A 450 20.26 13.04 -31.16
CA THR A 450 19.28 12.65 -30.12
C THR A 450 18.01 11.99 -30.65
N GLY A 451 17.77 12.01 -31.97
CA GLY A 451 16.60 11.41 -32.60
C GLY A 451 15.50 12.39 -33.02
N LYS A 452 15.80 13.69 -33.18
CA LYS A 452 14.83 14.72 -33.60
C LYS A 452 14.01 14.33 -34.84
N GLY A 453 14.66 13.74 -35.85
CA GLY A 453 13.98 13.29 -37.07
C GLY A 453 13.03 12.12 -36.85
N ILE A 454 13.37 11.20 -35.94
CA ILE A 454 12.49 10.09 -35.55
C ILE A 454 11.27 10.65 -34.83
N LEU A 455 11.47 11.56 -33.87
CA LEU A 455 10.37 12.19 -33.14
C LEU A 455 9.42 12.96 -34.08
N ALA A 456 9.96 13.69 -35.06
CA ALA A 456 9.16 14.38 -36.07
C ALA A 456 8.31 13.42 -36.92
N GLN A 457 8.89 12.28 -37.30
CA GLN A 457 8.18 11.22 -38.00
C GLN A 457 7.08 10.60 -37.12
N THR A 458 7.38 10.32 -35.85
CA THR A 458 6.41 9.82 -34.88
C THR A 458 5.23 10.78 -34.68
N ILE A 459 5.47 12.09 -34.58
CA ILE A 459 4.40 13.10 -34.53
C ILE A 459 3.50 12.99 -35.77
N HIS A 460 4.08 12.83 -36.95
CA HIS A 460 3.30 12.70 -38.18
C HIS A 460 2.46 11.41 -38.20
N GLU A 461 3.07 10.26 -37.90
CA GLU A 461 2.44 8.93 -37.93
C GLU A 461 1.30 8.80 -36.90
N THR A 462 1.38 9.54 -35.80
CA THR A 462 0.36 9.59 -34.74
C THR A 462 -0.67 10.71 -34.93
N SER A 463 -0.50 11.57 -35.93
CA SER A 463 -1.40 12.70 -36.18
C SER A 463 -2.63 12.36 -37.03
N THR A 464 -3.57 13.30 -37.12
CA THR A 464 -4.69 13.27 -38.08
C THR A 464 -4.21 13.24 -39.55
N ARG A 465 -2.97 13.64 -39.83
CA ARG A 465 -2.36 13.67 -41.17
C ARG A 465 -1.50 12.44 -41.49
N ARG A 466 -1.51 11.38 -40.68
CA ARG A 466 -0.68 10.17 -40.86
C ARG A 466 -0.76 9.45 -42.22
N LYS A 467 -1.82 9.68 -43.00
CA LYS A 467 -2.01 9.11 -44.35
C LYS A 467 -1.61 10.08 -45.47
N ARG A 468 -1.16 11.28 -45.12
CA ARG A 468 -0.78 12.36 -46.04
C ARG A 468 0.74 12.43 -46.18
N PRO A 469 1.28 13.17 -47.15
CA PRO A 469 2.72 13.23 -47.35
C PRO A 469 3.48 13.74 -46.12
N PHE A 470 4.59 13.09 -45.79
CA PHE A 470 5.62 13.59 -44.87
C PHE A 470 6.86 13.95 -45.68
N ILE A 471 7.10 15.24 -45.85
CA ILE A 471 8.25 15.75 -46.62
C ILE A 471 9.33 16.21 -45.65
N ARG A 472 10.52 15.62 -45.74
CA ARG A 472 11.68 16.01 -44.92
C ARG A 472 12.65 16.86 -45.73
N VAL A 473 13.13 17.94 -45.13
CA VAL A 473 14.14 18.83 -45.69
C VAL A 473 15.18 19.13 -44.62
N ASN A 474 16.46 19.01 -44.96
CA ASN A 474 17.54 19.46 -44.10
C ASN A 474 18.04 20.81 -44.64
N CYS A 475 17.79 21.88 -43.89
CA CYS A 475 18.12 23.24 -44.30
C CYS A 475 19.63 23.48 -44.39
N GLY A 476 20.44 22.83 -43.54
CA GLY A 476 21.90 22.92 -43.57
C GLY A 476 22.56 22.14 -44.73
N ALA A 477 21.83 21.22 -45.38
CA ALA A 477 22.35 20.45 -46.51
C ALA A 477 22.13 21.13 -47.87
N LEU A 478 21.30 22.17 -47.93
CA LEU A 478 20.98 22.88 -49.17
C LEU A 478 22.00 24.00 -49.46
N PRO A 479 22.53 24.13 -50.69
CA PRO A 479 23.34 25.28 -51.06
C PRO A 479 22.55 26.58 -50.92
N ALA A 480 23.12 27.62 -50.29
CA ALA A 480 22.42 28.87 -49.96
C ALA A 480 21.65 29.50 -51.15
N GLY A 481 22.23 29.46 -52.36
CA GLY A 481 21.61 29.99 -53.57
C GLY A 481 20.45 29.15 -54.15
N LEU A 482 20.22 27.94 -53.65
CA LEU A 482 19.16 27.03 -54.10
C LEU A 482 18.08 26.78 -53.04
N VAL A 483 18.27 27.27 -51.81
CA VAL A 483 17.33 27.07 -50.69
C VAL A 483 15.92 27.52 -51.05
N GLU A 484 15.76 28.73 -51.61
CA GLU A 484 14.44 29.28 -51.95
C GLU A 484 13.77 28.52 -53.09
N SER A 485 14.54 28.18 -54.13
CA SER A 485 14.06 27.41 -55.27
C SER A 485 13.58 26.00 -54.86
N GLU A 486 14.33 25.33 -53.98
CA GLU A 486 13.95 24.01 -53.47
C GLU A 486 12.76 24.07 -52.52
N LEU A 487 12.74 24.99 -51.54
CA LEU A 487 11.68 25.08 -50.55
C LEU A 487 10.36 25.61 -51.13
N PHE A 488 10.43 26.67 -51.94
CA PHE A 488 9.26 27.44 -52.38
C PHE A 488 8.94 27.25 -53.88
N GLY A 489 9.82 26.62 -54.65
CA GLY A 489 9.63 26.42 -56.09
C GLY A 489 9.99 27.64 -56.92
N HIS A 490 10.10 27.46 -58.24
CA HIS A 490 10.42 28.55 -59.17
C HIS A 490 9.60 28.46 -60.46
N GLU A 491 9.32 29.63 -61.06
CA GLU A 491 8.75 29.73 -62.40
C GLU A 491 9.85 29.66 -63.47
N LYS A 492 9.47 29.31 -64.70
CA LYS A 492 10.41 29.28 -65.84
C LYS A 492 11.04 30.67 -66.03
N GLY A 493 12.36 30.73 -66.08
CA GLY A 493 13.12 31.97 -66.28
C GLY A 493 13.37 32.79 -64.99
N ALA A 494 13.13 32.24 -63.80
CA ALA A 494 13.36 32.92 -62.53
C ALA A 494 14.84 33.29 -62.27
N PHE A 495 15.79 32.50 -62.81
CA PHE A 495 17.23 32.74 -62.76
C PHE A 495 17.91 32.05 -63.96
N THR A 496 19.20 32.36 -64.20
CA THR A 496 20.00 31.71 -65.25
C THR A 496 20.11 30.20 -64.99
N GLY A 497 19.45 29.37 -65.82
CA GLY A 497 19.37 27.91 -65.68
C GLY A 497 17.98 27.37 -65.30
N ALA A 498 16.98 28.24 -65.08
CA ALA A 498 15.60 27.85 -64.78
C ALA A 498 14.80 27.52 -66.07
N ASP A 499 15.15 26.42 -66.74
CA ASP A 499 14.60 26.03 -68.06
C ASP A 499 13.12 25.57 -68.00
N SER A 500 12.65 25.13 -66.84
CA SER A 500 11.29 24.66 -66.58
C SER A 500 10.81 25.08 -65.20
N ARG A 501 9.49 25.14 -64.99
CA ARG A 501 8.89 25.34 -63.66
C ARG A 501 9.17 24.13 -62.76
N GLN A 502 9.49 24.37 -61.49
CA GLN A 502 9.69 23.35 -60.46
C GLN A 502 8.84 23.64 -59.21
N LEU A 503 8.17 22.61 -58.69
CA LEU A 503 7.40 22.70 -57.44
C LEU A 503 8.33 22.69 -56.23
N GLY A 504 8.02 23.54 -55.24
CA GLY A 504 8.74 23.58 -53.97
C GLY A 504 8.33 22.48 -52.99
N ARG A 505 9.14 22.28 -51.94
CA ARG A 505 8.83 21.32 -50.85
C ARG A 505 7.53 21.63 -50.12
N PHE A 506 7.16 22.91 -49.98
CA PHE A 506 5.86 23.30 -49.41
C PHE A 506 4.68 22.81 -50.25
N GLU A 507 4.75 22.94 -51.57
CA GLU A 507 3.69 22.47 -52.47
C GLU A 507 3.61 20.93 -52.48
N LEU A 508 4.76 20.26 -52.43
CA LEU A 508 4.81 18.78 -52.34
C LEU A 508 4.25 18.25 -51.01
N ALA A 509 4.25 19.07 -49.96
CA ALA A 509 3.75 18.73 -48.63
C ALA A 509 2.28 19.13 -48.41
N ASP A 510 1.59 19.63 -49.44
CA ASP A 510 0.22 20.14 -49.31
C ASP A 510 -0.76 19.09 -48.73
N GLY A 511 -1.56 19.52 -47.76
CA GLY A 511 -2.43 18.67 -46.93
C GLY A 511 -1.68 17.72 -45.98
N GLY A 512 -0.36 17.77 -45.94
CA GLY A 512 0.54 16.86 -45.21
C GLY A 512 1.35 17.54 -44.12
N THR A 513 2.58 17.08 -43.92
CA THR A 513 3.53 17.61 -42.92
C THR A 513 4.89 17.86 -43.54
N LEU A 514 5.46 19.04 -43.30
CA LEU A 514 6.81 19.41 -43.70
C LEU A 514 7.72 19.44 -42.47
N PHE A 515 8.74 18.59 -42.48
CA PHE A 515 9.77 18.56 -41.44
C PHE A 515 11.02 19.34 -41.91
N LEU A 516 11.30 20.44 -41.23
CA LEU A 516 12.45 21.32 -41.44
C LEU A 516 13.54 21.01 -40.41
N ASP A 517 14.50 20.17 -40.80
CA ASP A 517 15.65 19.79 -39.97
C ASP A 517 16.76 20.84 -40.08
N GLU A 518 17.43 21.11 -38.97
CA GLU A 518 18.43 22.19 -38.82
C GLU A 518 17.90 23.58 -39.24
N ILE A 519 16.73 23.97 -38.75
CA ILE A 519 16.10 25.27 -39.09
C ILE A 519 16.98 26.48 -38.77
N GLY A 520 17.89 26.36 -37.79
CA GLY A 520 18.87 27.38 -37.43
C GLY A 520 19.96 27.63 -38.48
N ASP A 521 20.03 26.80 -39.53
CA ASP A 521 20.93 26.98 -40.69
C ASP A 521 20.27 27.70 -41.87
N LEU A 522 18.98 28.06 -41.76
CA LEU A 522 18.26 28.72 -42.84
C LEU A 522 18.78 30.16 -43.06
N PRO A 523 19.11 30.60 -44.28
CA PRO A 523 19.50 31.99 -44.54
C PRO A 523 18.41 33.01 -44.17
N LEU A 524 18.81 34.21 -43.74
CA LEU A 524 17.88 35.27 -43.29
C LEU A 524 16.80 35.64 -44.32
N GLU A 525 17.15 35.68 -45.60
CA GLU A 525 16.19 35.98 -46.67
C GLU A 525 15.09 34.90 -46.76
N SER A 526 15.49 33.62 -46.69
CA SER A 526 14.56 32.50 -46.69
C SER A 526 13.75 32.39 -45.39
N GLN A 527 14.29 32.83 -44.25
CA GLN A 527 13.55 32.93 -42.99
C GLN A 527 12.36 33.90 -43.10
N ARG A 528 12.53 35.03 -43.79
CA ARG A 528 11.45 36.00 -44.04
C ARG A 528 10.34 35.39 -44.88
N VAL A 529 10.68 34.66 -45.94
CA VAL A 529 9.70 33.98 -46.80
C VAL A 529 8.96 32.88 -46.02
N LEU A 530 9.69 32.10 -45.22
CA LEU A 530 9.09 31.08 -44.36
C LEU A 530 8.07 31.66 -43.37
N LEU A 531 8.40 32.77 -42.71
CA LEU A 531 7.47 33.44 -41.80
C LEU A 531 6.17 33.83 -42.50
N HIS A 532 6.27 34.43 -43.69
CA HIS A 532 5.10 34.84 -44.46
C HIS A 532 4.20 33.65 -44.82
N ILE A 533 4.79 32.50 -45.19
CA ILE A 533 4.03 31.28 -45.48
C ILE A 533 3.33 30.75 -44.23
N LEU A 534 4.00 30.76 -43.08
CA LEU A 534 3.43 30.32 -41.81
C LEU A 534 2.28 31.23 -41.32
N GLU A 535 2.27 32.50 -41.71
CA GLU A 535 1.23 33.47 -41.35
C GLU A 535 0.03 33.41 -42.31
N GLU A 536 0.28 33.47 -43.62
CA GLU A 536 -0.76 33.62 -44.65
C GLU A 536 -1.26 32.28 -45.21
N SER A 537 -0.59 31.15 -44.91
CA SER A 537 -0.87 29.85 -45.53
C SER A 537 -0.86 29.89 -47.06
N ALA A 538 -0.02 30.76 -47.61
CA ALA A 538 0.17 30.96 -49.05
C ALA A 538 1.65 31.23 -49.36
N LEU A 539 2.13 30.73 -50.48
CA LEU A 539 3.51 30.94 -50.96
C LEU A 539 3.53 31.57 -52.35
N THR A 540 4.58 32.32 -52.65
CA THR A 540 4.87 32.84 -53.99
C THR A 540 6.15 32.20 -54.50
N ARG A 541 6.12 31.56 -55.68
CA ARG A 541 7.30 30.95 -56.28
C ARG A 541 8.35 32.00 -56.63
N VAL A 542 9.63 31.61 -56.64
CA VAL A 542 10.72 32.48 -57.10
C VAL A 542 10.45 32.89 -58.55
N GLY A 543 10.42 34.21 -58.81
CA GLY A 543 10.10 34.79 -60.12
C GLY A 543 8.60 34.79 -60.49
N GLY A 544 7.72 34.29 -59.62
CA GLY A 544 6.27 34.32 -59.79
C GLY A 544 5.61 35.54 -59.13
N GLN A 545 4.38 35.87 -59.55
CA GLN A 545 3.56 36.91 -58.90
C GLN A 545 2.22 36.40 -58.36
N GLN A 546 1.88 35.14 -58.63
CA GLN A 546 0.62 34.56 -58.17
C GLN A 546 0.84 33.78 -56.87
N PRO A 547 0.12 34.11 -55.78
CA PRO A 547 0.17 33.35 -54.55
C PRO A 547 -0.51 31.98 -54.72
N VAL A 548 0.04 30.97 -54.07
CA VAL A 548 -0.41 29.58 -54.09
C VAL A 548 -0.77 29.21 -52.66
N SER A 549 -2.04 28.92 -52.39
CA SER A 549 -2.47 28.47 -51.06
C SER A 549 -1.94 27.07 -50.79
N VAL A 550 -1.42 26.86 -49.58
CA VAL A 550 -0.88 25.57 -49.12
C VAL A 550 -1.33 25.29 -47.69
N ASP A 551 -1.80 24.06 -47.43
CA ASP A 551 -2.18 23.61 -46.09
C ASP A 551 -1.14 22.62 -45.55
N VAL A 552 -0.09 23.15 -44.90
CA VAL A 552 1.06 22.35 -44.45
C VAL A 552 1.26 22.50 -42.95
N ARG A 553 1.27 21.37 -42.24
CA ARG A 553 1.74 21.34 -40.85
C ARG A 553 3.26 21.37 -40.82
N VAL A 554 3.86 22.32 -40.11
CA VAL A 554 5.32 22.43 -40.00
C VAL A 554 5.82 21.84 -38.69
N ILE A 555 6.84 21.00 -38.79
CA ILE A 555 7.66 20.56 -37.65
C ILE A 555 9.08 21.05 -37.93
N ALA A 556 9.67 21.81 -37.02
CA ALA A 556 11.03 22.32 -37.16
C ALA A 556 11.95 21.66 -36.11
N ALA A 557 13.20 21.41 -36.45
CA ALA A 557 14.19 20.88 -35.53
C ALA A 557 15.52 21.64 -35.64
N THR A 558 16.24 21.76 -34.53
CA THR A 558 17.58 22.37 -34.51
C THR A 558 18.40 21.83 -33.34
N ASN A 559 19.73 21.77 -33.53
CA ASN A 559 20.69 21.56 -32.45
C ASN A 559 21.29 22.88 -31.90
N ARG A 560 21.01 24.01 -32.54
CA ARG A 560 21.54 25.33 -32.17
C ARG A 560 20.67 26.00 -31.11
N ASP A 561 21.30 26.85 -30.31
CA ASP A 561 20.59 27.80 -29.46
C ASP A 561 20.04 28.94 -30.33
N LEU A 562 18.74 28.89 -30.63
CA LEU A 562 18.07 29.92 -31.43
C LEU A 562 18.03 31.27 -30.71
N ARG A 563 18.08 31.32 -29.37
CA ARG A 563 18.10 32.59 -28.64
C ARG A 563 19.45 33.28 -28.81
N GLN A 564 20.54 32.52 -28.80
CA GLN A 564 21.87 33.04 -29.13
C GLN A 564 21.91 33.50 -30.60
N ALA A 565 21.36 32.72 -31.53
CA ALA A 565 21.32 33.09 -32.95
C ALA A 565 20.54 34.40 -33.22
N ILE A 566 19.50 34.68 -32.43
CA ILE A 566 18.78 35.97 -32.47
C ILE A 566 19.69 37.13 -32.02
N GLN A 567 20.45 36.96 -30.94
CA GLN A 567 21.38 37.98 -30.45
C GLN A 567 22.50 38.27 -31.46
N GLU A 568 22.96 37.24 -32.18
CA GLU A 568 23.98 37.34 -33.23
C GLU A 568 23.42 37.87 -34.57
N GLY A 569 22.10 38.09 -34.66
CA GLY A 569 21.43 38.56 -35.87
C GLY A 569 21.38 37.54 -37.01
N THR A 570 21.63 36.25 -36.72
CA THR A 570 21.62 35.15 -37.71
C THR A 570 20.27 34.44 -37.77
N PHE A 571 19.37 34.69 -36.80
CA PHE A 571 18.00 34.18 -36.79
C PHE A 571 17.00 35.28 -36.44
N ARG A 572 15.84 35.31 -37.09
CA ARG A 572 14.82 36.33 -36.83
C ARG A 572 13.98 35.98 -35.60
N GLU A 573 13.74 36.99 -34.76
CA GLU A 573 12.95 36.86 -33.53
C GLU A 573 11.47 36.53 -33.82
N ASP A 574 10.88 37.15 -34.83
CA ASP A 574 9.48 36.92 -35.24
C ASP A 574 9.22 35.47 -35.69
N LEU A 575 10.13 34.91 -36.50
CA LEU A 575 10.08 33.51 -36.92
C LEU A 575 10.23 32.56 -35.72
N PHE A 576 11.09 32.88 -34.75
CA PHE A 576 11.25 32.06 -33.55
C PHE A 576 9.93 31.92 -32.78
N TYR A 577 9.22 33.02 -32.54
CA TYR A 577 7.92 32.96 -31.85
C TYR A 577 6.85 32.23 -32.67
N ARG A 578 6.87 32.32 -34.00
CA ARG A 578 5.94 31.58 -34.86
C ARG A 578 6.21 30.07 -34.90
N LEU A 579 7.46 29.66 -34.77
CA LEU A 579 7.86 28.24 -34.73
C LEU A 579 7.68 27.62 -33.35
N SER A 580 7.91 28.38 -32.27
CA SER A 580 7.91 27.91 -30.88
C SER A 580 6.51 27.84 -30.23
N VAL A 581 5.45 27.64 -31.02
CA VAL A 581 4.07 27.48 -30.51
C VAL A 581 3.97 26.30 -29.55
N PHE A 582 4.62 25.19 -29.89
CA PHE A 582 4.81 24.06 -29.00
C PHE A 582 6.23 23.54 -29.11
N THR A 583 6.98 23.56 -27.99
CA THR A 583 8.40 23.18 -27.97
C THR A 583 8.57 21.82 -27.29
N LEU A 584 9.27 20.91 -27.96
CA LEU A 584 9.67 19.61 -27.43
C LEU A 584 11.19 19.59 -27.30
N GLU A 585 11.71 19.32 -26.09
CA GLU A 585 13.14 19.23 -25.84
C GLU A 585 13.55 17.77 -25.65
N LEU A 586 14.37 17.26 -26.57
CA LEU A 586 14.87 15.89 -26.53
C LEU A 586 16.11 15.80 -25.62
N PRO A 587 16.06 15.00 -24.53
CA PRO A 587 17.20 14.84 -23.66
C PRO A 587 18.37 14.14 -24.38
N PRO A 588 19.62 14.57 -24.14
CA PRO A 588 20.79 13.85 -24.62
C PRO A 588 20.89 12.46 -23.98
N LEU A 589 21.57 11.54 -24.65
CA LEU A 589 21.66 10.12 -24.25
C LEU A 589 22.22 9.94 -22.83
N ARG A 590 23.14 10.82 -22.40
CA ARG A 590 23.67 10.85 -21.03
C ARG A 590 22.64 11.11 -19.92
N GLN A 591 21.48 11.67 -20.25
CA GLN A 591 20.35 11.92 -19.33
C GLN A 591 19.27 10.82 -19.41
N ARG A 592 19.48 9.78 -20.24
CA ARG A 592 18.60 8.63 -20.42
C ARG A 592 19.40 7.34 -20.57
N GLN A 593 20.30 7.09 -19.60
CA GLN A 593 21.24 5.96 -19.66
C GLN A 593 20.53 4.60 -19.55
N GLU A 594 19.31 4.59 -19.01
CA GLU A 594 18.42 3.43 -18.93
C GLU A 594 18.00 2.93 -20.32
N ASP A 595 18.03 3.79 -21.34
CA ASP A 595 17.66 3.44 -22.71
C ASP A 595 18.80 2.80 -23.50
N ILE A 596 20.05 2.97 -23.06
CA ILE A 596 21.25 2.51 -23.77
C ILE A 596 21.24 1.00 -24.03
N PRO A 597 20.89 0.11 -23.07
CA PRO A 597 20.89 -1.33 -23.31
C PRO A 597 19.85 -1.75 -24.37
N ALA A 598 18.65 -1.16 -24.30
CA ALA A 598 17.57 -1.43 -25.25
C ALA A 598 17.92 -0.94 -26.66
N LEU A 599 18.47 0.27 -26.78
CA LEU A 599 18.96 0.84 -28.05
C LEU A 599 20.11 0.00 -28.64
N ALA A 600 21.06 -0.43 -27.82
CA ALA A 600 22.18 -1.26 -28.27
C ALA A 600 21.70 -2.61 -28.82
N THR A 601 20.76 -3.25 -28.12
CA THR A 601 20.15 -4.52 -28.55
C THR A 601 19.41 -4.34 -29.87
N HIS A 602 18.57 -3.31 -29.98
CA HIS A 602 17.83 -3.01 -31.20
C HIS A 602 18.76 -2.79 -32.41
N PHE A 603 19.83 -2.01 -32.25
CA PHE A 603 20.80 -1.83 -33.34
C PHE A 603 21.54 -3.12 -33.68
N ALA A 604 21.92 -3.91 -32.68
CA ALA A 604 22.57 -5.20 -32.91
C ALA A 604 21.69 -6.15 -33.74
N GLU A 605 20.40 -6.24 -33.40
CA GLU A 605 19.40 -7.01 -34.15
C GLU A 605 19.25 -6.51 -35.59
N ARG A 606 19.04 -5.21 -35.76
CA ARG A 606 18.86 -4.58 -37.08
C ARG A 606 20.05 -4.81 -38.00
N TYR A 607 21.27 -4.63 -37.50
CA TYR A 607 22.48 -4.81 -38.30
C TYR A 607 22.81 -6.28 -38.53
N ALA A 608 22.52 -7.17 -37.57
CA ALA A 608 22.65 -8.61 -37.79
C ALA A 608 21.72 -9.10 -38.90
N GLN A 609 20.47 -8.63 -38.93
CA GLN A 609 19.51 -8.92 -40.01
C GLN A 609 20.01 -8.40 -41.37
N HIS A 610 20.47 -7.15 -41.44
CA HIS A 610 21.03 -6.58 -42.68
C HIS A 610 22.26 -7.34 -43.19
N LEU A 611 23.09 -7.85 -42.28
CA LEU A 611 24.29 -8.63 -42.61
C LEU A 611 24.01 -10.14 -42.78
N GLN A 612 22.75 -10.58 -42.62
CA GLN A 612 22.34 -11.99 -42.63
C GLN A 612 23.16 -12.87 -41.67
N ARG A 613 23.47 -12.35 -40.48
CA ARG A 613 24.20 -13.04 -39.41
C ARG A 613 23.27 -13.31 -38.21
N PRO A 614 23.57 -14.32 -37.38
CA PRO A 614 22.91 -14.46 -36.08
C PRO A 614 23.10 -13.18 -35.25
N VAL A 615 22.06 -12.80 -34.50
CA VAL A 615 22.11 -11.64 -33.61
C VAL A 615 23.16 -11.88 -32.53
N PRO A 616 24.20 -11.03 -32.41
CA PRO A 616 25.20 -11.21 -31.38
C PRO A 616 24.67 -10.80 -30.00
N THR A 617 25.03 -11.55 -28.97
CA THR A 617 24.70 -11.19 -27.58
C THR A 617 25.68 -10.16 -27.04
N LEU A 618 25.19 -9.22 -26.24
CA LEU A 618 26.03 -8.27 -25.50
C LEU A 618 26.55 -8.96 -24.23
N ASP A 619 27.86 -8.92 -23.99
CA ASP A 619 28.46 -9.41 -22.75
C ASP A 619 28.06 -8.53 -21.54
N ASP A 620 28.00 -9.10 -20.33
CA ASP A 620 27.54 -8.37 -19.13
C ASP A 620 28.41 -7.14 -18.82
N GLY A 621 29.72 -7.22 -19.09
CA GLY A 621 30.66 -6.11 -18.92
C GLY A 621 30.49 -4.99 -19.96
N VAL A 622 29.85 -5.26 -21.10
CA VAL A 622 29.62 -4.30 -22.18
C VAL A 622 28.52 -3.31 -21.81
N VAL A 623 27.44 -3.77 -21.19
CA VAL A 623 26.32 -2.90 -20.83
C VAL A 623 26.75 -1.80 -19.86
N ALA A 624 27.50 -2.17 -18.82
CA ALA A 624 28.06 -1.20 -17.88
C ALA A 624 29.03 -0.21 -18.55
N HIS A 625 29.83 -0.68 -19.51
CA HIS A 625 30.76 0.17 -20.26
C HIS A 625 30.03 1.17 -21.18
N LEU A 626 28.94 0.75 -21.83
CA LEU A 626 28.10 1.61 -22.65
C LEU A 626 27.36 2.65 -21.79
N GLN A 627 26.87 2.29 -20.61
CA GLN A 627 26.19 3.23 -19.70
C GLN A 627 27.14 4.25 -19.08
N GLY A 628 28.41 3.88 -18.85
CA GLY A 628 29.44 4.77 -18.29
C GLY A 628 30.02 5.81 -19.27
N TYR A 629 29.68 5.77 -20.56
CA TYR A 629 30.17 6.71 -21.57
C TYR A 629 29.24 7.92 -21.72
N ALA A 630 29.82 9.10 -21.98
CA ALA A 630 29.06 10.36 -22.04
C ALA A 630 28.26 10.58 -23.34
N TRP A 631 28.54 9.81 -24.39
CA TRP A 631 27.86 9.85 -25.70
C TRP A 631 27.71 11.26 -26.29
N PRO A 632 28.82 11.97 -26.59
CA PRO A 632 28.76 13.30 -27.21
C PRO A 632 28.04 13.33 -28.57
N GLY A 633 28.01 12.21 -29.31
CA GLY A 633 27.25 12.05 -30.55
C GLY A 633 25.89 11.35 -30.36
N ASN A 634 25.46 11.17 -29.11
CA ASN A 634 24.15 10.63 -28.72
C ASN A 634 23.83 9.27 -29.38
N VAL A 635 22.59 9.06 -29.81
CA VAL A 635 22.10 7.79 -30.38
C VAL A 635 22.81 7.46 -31.69
N ARG A 636 23.21 8.47 -32.47
CA ARG A 636 23.93 8.26 -33.74
C ARG A 636 25.33 7.68 -33.52
N GLU A 637 26.02 8.14 -32.48
CA GLU A 637 27.31 7.56 -32.09
C GLU A 637 27.15 6.13 -31.57
N LEU A 638 26.14 5.87 -30.73
CA LEU A 638 25.80 4.52 -30.27
C LEU A 638 25.49 3.59 -31.44
N GLU A 639 24.65 4.01 -32.38
CA GLU A 639 24.30 3.25 -33.58
C GLU A 639 25.56 2.88 -34.39
N HIS A 640 26.45 3.85 -34.65
CA HIS A 640 27.69 3.61 -35.38
C HIS A 640 28.64 2.66 -34.64
N LEU A 641 28.75 2.80 -33.32
CA LEU A 641 29.60 1.93 -32.50
C LEU A 641 29.09 0.49 -32.53
N ILE A 642 27.78 0.29 -32.33
CA ILE A 642 27.16 -1.05 -32.35
C ILE A 642 27.23 -1.66 -33.74
N HIS A 643 26.98 -0.89 -34.80
CA HIS A 643 27.14 -1.37 -36.18
C HIS A 643 28.55 -1.92 -36.43
N ARG A 644 29.58 -1.18 -35.98
CA ARG A 644 30.97 -1.62 -36.07
C ARG A 644 31.24 -2.85 -35.21
N ALA A 645 30.71 -2.91 -34.00
CA ALA A 645 30.87 -4.04 -33.10
C ALA A 645 30.26 -5.33 -33.69
N VAL A 646 29.07 -5.25 -34.30
CA VAL A 646 28.43 -6.39 -35.02
C VAL A 646 29.28 -6.86 -36.22
N LEU A 647 29.98 -5.94 -36.88
CA LEU A 647 30.89 -6.29 -37.97
C LEU A 647 32.14 -7.04 -37.46
N LEU A 648 32.71 -6.58 -36.35
CA LEU A 648 33.98 -7.08 -35.79
C LEU A 648 33.83 -8.28 -34.84
N CYS A 649 32.63 -8.52 -34.29
CA CYS A 649 32.45 -9.54 -33.26
C CYS A 649 32.75 -10.96 -33.80
N GLU A 650 33.58 -11.68 -33.05
CA GLU A 650 33.89 -13.09 -33.26
C GLU A 650 33.16 -13.97 -32.24
N GLY A 651 32.56 -15.07 -32.71
CA GLY A 651 31.87 -16.03 -31.86
C GLY A 651 30.47 -15.62 -31.38
N GLY A 652 29.84 -14.62 -32.03
CA GLY A 652 28.45 -14.24 -31.74
C GLY A 652 28.24 -13.47 -30.44
N VAL A 653 29.31 -12.93 -29.84
CA VAL A 653 29.25 -12.12 -28.61
C VAL A 653 30.02 -10.81 -28.84
N ILE A 654 29.39 -9.67 -28.55
CA ILE A 654 30.05 -8.36 -28.51
C ILE A 654 30.74 -8.23 -27.15
N ARG A 655 32.06 -8.09 -27.14
CA ARG A 655 32.88 -7.93 -25.93
C ARG A 655 33.39 -6.49 -25.80
N ALA A 656 33.87 -6.13 -24.61
CA ALA A 656 34.41 -4.79 -24.35
C ALA A 656 35.57 -4.41 -25.30
N GLY A 657 36.38 -5.39 -25.74
CA GLY A 657 37.45 -5.17 -26.71
C GLY A 657 36.96 -4.82 -28.13
N ASP A 658 35.71 -5.14 -28.47
CA ASP A 658 35.08 -4.79 -29.75
C ASP A 658 34.56 -3.34 -29.74
N LEU A 659 34.41 -2.74 -28.56
CA LEU A 659 34.01 -1.36 -28.34
C LEU A 659 35.24 -0.47 -28.23
N LEU A 660 35.68 0.10 -29.36
CA LEU A 660 36.73 1.13 -29.35
C LEU A 660 36.18 2.50 -28.91
N LEU A 661 35.70 2.58 -27.67
CA LEU A 661 35.37 3.86 -27.04
C LEU A 661 36.66 4.61 -26.68
N PRO A 662 36.74 5.95 -26.92
CA PRO A 662 37.84 6.76 -26.41
C PRO A 662 37.90 6.63 -24.88
N SER A 663 39.03 6.15 -24.35
CA SER A 663 39.22 5.92 -22.91
C SER A 663 38.92 7.18 -22.09
N VAL A 664 38.03 7.03 -21.11
CA VAL A 664 37.70 8.04 -20.09
C VAL A 664 38.86 8.26 -19.10
N ALA A 665 39.91 7.45 -19.15
CA ALA A 665 41.03 7.46 -18.19
C ALA A 665 42.18 8.46 -18.52
N GLN A 666 41.95 9.51 -19.32
CA GLN A 666 42.97 10.56 -19.54
C GLN A 666 42.49 12.00 -19.34
N ARG A 667 41.35 12.24 -18.69
CA ARG A 667 40.95 13.60 -18.28
C ARG A 667 40.38 13.66 -16.88
N ALA A 668 41.18 13.28 -15.89
CA ALA A 668 41.02 13.73 -14.52
C ALA A 668 42.40 13.78 -13.85
N GLY A 669 42.95 14.99 -13.75
CA GLY A 669 44.15 15.27 -12.95
C GLY A 669 45.46 15.29 -13.74
N ASP A 670 45.68 16.34 -14.52
CA ASP A 670 47.00 16.97 -14.51
C ASP A 670 46.84 18.48 -14.40
N VAL A 671 47.57 18.99 -13.41
CA VAL A 671 47.80 20.38 -13.05
C VAL A 671 47.92 21.24 -14.29
N VAL A 672 47.19 22.35 -14.32
CA VAL A 672 47.42 23.49 -15.20
C VAL A 672 48.93 23.77 -15.29
N PRO A 673 49.61 23.56 -16.43
CA PRO A 673 50.69 24.45 -16.81
C PRO A 673 50.01 25.52 -17.65
N SER A 674 49.91 26.72 -17.09
CA SER A 674 49.66 27.92 -17.84
C SER A 674 50.52 27.89 -19.12
N ALA A 675 49.90 27.69 -20.28
CA ALA A 675 50.51 28.12 -21.50
C ALA A 675 50.59 29.65 -21.41
N PRO A 676 51.80 30.24 -21.51
CA PRO A 676 51.97 31.67 -21.43
C PRO A 676 51.20 32.32 -22.59
N ALA A 677 50.78 33.56 -22.38
CA ALA A 677 50.29 34.42 -23.43
C ALA A 677 51.16 34.26 -24.69
N ALA A 678 50.55 33.79 -25.79
CA ALA A 678 51.14 33.94 -27.10
C ALA A 678 51.03 35.41 -27.49
N GLY A 679 51.99 36.18 -26.99
CA GLY A 679 52.59 37.23 -27.79
C GLY A 679 53.26 36.59 -29.00
N GLU A 680 52.93 37.12 -30.16
CA GLU A 680 53.83 37.40 -31.28
C GLU A 680 54.92 36.36 -31.63
N GLY A 681 54.71 35.68 -32.76
CA GLY A 681 55.75 35.47 -33.77
C GLY A 681 56.89 34.49 -33.46
N MET A 682 56.67 33.21 -33.75
CA MET A 682 57.75 32.34 -34.25
C MET A 682 57.19 31.44 -35.36
N ASP A 683 57.86 31.48 -36.50
CA ASP A 683 57.36 31.17 -37.85
C ASP A 683 57.02 29.67 -38.03
N GLU A 684 55.74 29.35 -38.28
CA GLU A 684 55.22 27.99 -38.55
C GLU A 684 56.07 27.25 -39.61
N LYS A 685 56.65 28.01 -40.54
CA LYS A 685 57.57 27.53 -41.56
C LYS A 685 58.86 26.92 -40.99
N GLN A 686 59.40 27.46 -39.90
CA GLN A 686 60.66 27.00 -39.28
C GLN A 686 60.47 25.61 -38.64
N GLN A 687 59.37 25.43 -37.91
CA GLN A 687 59.00 24.16 -37.27
C GLN A 687 58.77 23.04 -38.30
N LEU A 688 58.14 23.38 -39.44
CA LEU A 688 57.99 22.46 -40.56
C LEU A 688 59.34 22.05 -41.17
N VAL A 689 60.29 22.98 -41.30
CA VAL A 689 61.63 22.70 -41.85
C VAL A 689 62.45 21.81 -40.91
N GLU A 690 62.45 22.09 -39.61
CA GLU A 690 63.20 21.30 -38.61
C GLU A 690 62.71 19.85 -38.54
N ALA A 691 61.39 19.64 -38.53
CA ALA A 691 60.82 18.29 -38.55
C ALA A 691 61.10 17.54 -39.86
N LEU A 692 61.12 18.25 -41.00
CA LEU A 692 61.50 17.65 -42.30
C LEU A 692 63.00 17.33 -42.35
N GLN A 693 63.87 18.11 -41.73
CA GLN A 693 65.31 17.81 -41.66
C GLN A 693 65.60 16.64 -40.71
N ALA A 694 64.98 16.61 -39.52
CA ALA A 694 65.16 15.55 -38.53
C ALA A 694 64.71 14.16 -39.05
N THR A 695 63.78 14.13 -39.99
CA THR A 695 63.26 12.90 -40.63
C THR A 695 63.82 12.66 -42.03
N ASN A 696 64.87 13.40 -42.42
CA ASN A 696 65.54 13.30 -43.72
C ASN A 696 64.58 13.43 -44.92
N TRP A 697 63.59 14.32 -44.78
CA TRP A 697 62.52 14.65 -45.72
C TRP A 697 61.55 13.49 -46.01
N MET A 698 61.47 12.51 -45.10
CA MET A 698 60.50 11.43 -45.17
C MET A 698 59.15 11.92 -44.64
N ILE A 699 58.13 11.96 -45.51
CA ILE A 699 56.81 12.52 -45.16
C ILE A 699 55.91 11.47 -44.46
N TYR A 700 56.04 10.18 -44.83
CA TYR A 700 55.16 9.09 -44.41
C TYR A 700 55.92 8.03 -43.59
N GLY A 701 55.19 7.23 -42.79
CA GLY A 701 55.72 6.13 -42.00
C GLY A 701 55.99 6.48 -40.54
N GLU A 702 56.39 5.49 -39.73
CA GLU A 702 56.61 5.68 -38.27
C GLU A 702 57.71 6.68 -37.94
N ARG A 703 58.67 6.88 -38.86
CA ARG A 703 59.76 7.86 -38.74
C ARG A 703 59.57 9.08 -39.64
N GLY A 704 58.35 9.32 -40.13
CA GLY A 704 58.04 10.43 -41.04
C GLY A 704 57.68 11.73 -40.32
N ALA A 705 57.96 12.87 -40.96
CA ALA A 705 57.70 14.22 -40.44
C ALA A 705 56.23 14.45 -40.06
N ALA A 706 55.29 13.84 -40.78
CA ALA A 706 53.86 13.96 -40.49
C ALA A 706 53.50 13.39 -39.12
N ARG A 707 54.13 12.27 -38.73
CA ARG A 707 53.93 11.66 -37.42
C ARG A 707 54.65 12.43 -36.32
N LEU A 708 55.83 12.98 -36.60
CA LEU A 708 56.60 13.78 -35.64
C LEU A 708 55.91 15.11 -35.32
N LEU A 709 55.17 15.67 -36.29
CA LEU A 709 54.36 16.89 -36.16
C LEU A 709 52.89 16.61 -35.82
N ASP A 710 52.54 15.36 -35.52
CA ASP A 710 51.19 14.89 -35.24
C ASP A 710 50.11 15.44 -36.19
N MET A 711 50.42 15.42 -37.49
CA MET A 711 49.54 15.93 -38.54
C MET A 711 49.38 14.95 -39.69
N ASN A 712 48.22 14.98 -40.35
CA ASN A 712 47.97 14.14 -41.51
C ASN A 712 49.01 14.43 -42.62
N PRO A 713 49.65 13.40 -43.22
CA PRO A 713 50.63 13.58 -44.29
C PRO A 713 50.14 14.43 -45.48
N GLU A 714 48.85 14.42 -45.79
CA GLU A 714 48.26 15.26 -46.85
C GLU A 714 48.18 16.73 -46.44
N ARG A 715 47.90 17.00 -45.16
CA ARG A 715 47.96 18.36 -44.60
C ARG A 715 49.40 18.87 -44.55
N LEU A 716 50.36 18.03 -44.17
CA LEU A 716 51.79 18.36 -44.26
C LEU A 716 52.19 18.68 -45.71
N ARG A 717 51.76 17.88 -46.70
CA ARG A 717 51.99 18.15 -48.13
C ARG A 717 51.32 19.45 -48.60
N SER A 718 50.16 19.79 -48.08
CA SER A 718 49.48 21.05 -48.39
C SER A 718 50.22 22.25 -47.81
N ARG A 719 50.70 22.14 -46.55
CA ARG A 719 51.50 23.19 -45.88
C ARG A 719 52.90 23.34 -46.50
N MET A 720 53.56 22.25 -46.88
CA MET A 720 54.81 22.28 -47.67
C MET A 720 54.63 22.99 -49.02
N ARG A 721 53.47 22.78 -49.69
CA ARG A 721 53.13 23.50 -50.93
C ARG A 721 52.86 24.98 -50.67
N TYR A 722 52.14 25.31 -49.61
CA TYR A 722 51.85 26.68 -49.19
C TYR A 722 53.12 27.48 -48.87
N TYR A 723 54.07 26.89 -48.15
CA TYR A 723 55.34 27.54 -47.77
C TYR A 723 56.51 27.33 -48.76
N GLY A 724 56.27 26.61 -49.87
CA GLY A 724 57.28 26.37 -50.92
C GLY A 724 58.45 25.46 -50.52
N LEU A 725 58.28 24.61 -49.51
CA LEU A 725 59.33 23.75 -48.96
C LEU A 725 59.58 22.52 -49.85
N ARG A 726 60.81 22.36 -50.36
CA ARG A 726 61.23 21.24 -51.22
C ARG A 726 62.55 20.65 -50.75
N ARG A 727 62.67 19.32 -50.88
CA ARG A 727 63.90 18.60 -50.53
C ARG A 727 65.09 19.14 -51.35
N PRO A 728 66.20 19.55 -50.72
CA PRO A 728 67.39 19.99 -51.44
C PRO A 728 67.95 18.84 -52.28
N LYS A 729 68.28 19.11 -53.56
CA LYS A 729 68.96 18.15 -54.43
C LYS A 729 70.38 17.92 -53.89
N LYS A 730 70.80 16.64 -53.82
CA LYS A 730 72.18 16.27 -53.49
C LYS A 730 73.15 16.98 -54.45
N PRO A 731 74.29 17.53 -53.98
CA PRO A 731 75.35 17.94 -54.88
C PRO A 731 75.89 16.70 -55.63
N ASP A 732 76.16 16.91 -56.91
CA ASP A 732 76.80 15.96 -57.81
C ASP A 732 78.22 15.69 -57.31
N THR A 733 78.43 14.59 -56.60
CA THR A 733 79.78 14.03 -56.43
C THR A 733 80.03 13.17 -57.66
N GLY A 734 80.50 13.83 -58.72
CA GLY A 734 81.22 13.16 -59.78
C GLY A 734 82.47 12.47 -59.22
N LYS A 735 82.61 11.19 -59.58
CA LYS A 735 83.75 10.29 -59.37
C LYS A 735 84.00 9.76 -57.96
#